data_AF-A0A7C0YQZ4-F1
#
_entry.id   AF-A0A7C0YQZ4-F1
#
_cell.length_a   1.000
_cell.length_b   1.000
_cell.length_c   1.000
_cell.angle_alpha   90.00
_cell.angle_beta   90.00
_cell.angle_gamma   90.00
#
_symmetry.space_group_name_H-M   'P 1'
#
loop_
_entity.id
_entity.type
_entity.pdbx_description
1 polymer ?
#
loop_
_entity_poly.entity_id
_entity_poly.type
_entity_poly.pdbx_seq_one_letter_code
_entity_poly.pdbx_strand_id
1 'polypeptide(L)'
;MPILVVGIDIISEEPKRFAVVSWFNGKLIKHGEFTFYKLIRFIRARKPDIVAIDNIHELGEYLRKFIRTLPQGTKIVQITGRPGEQRPLWGLAKEHGIRVGDKFNPYEEAKVCALLATKGIGYEVLAFEDEVIIKVSRGRSQGKGGWSQDRYRRRVHNLIQNKVREIEESLKKANIPFDIEIKEKDQGLERGEFRVYASREELAGLIKPMRGGDVEVRIRPVERKTFEFVPLKSERAIRERKSVIVGLDPGITVGIAALDLNGQVLTTYSERNMAISDVIKFISEIGHPIIISTDVNPAPGLVEKIARSFKALLFVPRESLKVEEKNELLRNLGVTVEDDHQRDALTAAYKAYLRLKPKLDHVDAKLRELEIGGKGEEIKALVVQGYNLGEAILKVKEKEKPKEEIRAAEEKEASLDLGPYLEKIKELEKTIEFLEKENQELRAMIEEQRKIIENLETKIATYDEKIREKILRTKEIEAKEKRIVYLEKELREAKSIIEKLSKDLVLTKRMHLLELKGSAVPIKVIENLTWKELEELERSTSIKRDDVLYILNPAGAGRSIGEHISEKRVKAIISAKPLPNVIYEVLKENKIPVLYEGEIEVKRVDEFAIVDRKELEKAIEEKLNQWKEEEKQKEVQEFLRLVEEYRLERIKELKKKADEEH
;
A
#
# COMPACT_ATOMS: atom_id res chain seq x y z
N MET A 1 -16.59 2.49 32.55
CA MET A 1 -15.81 1.28 32.30
C MET A 1 -14.35 1.69 32.11
N PRO A 2 -13.37 0.87 32.52
CA PRO A 2 -11.97 1.14 32.23
C PRO A 2 -11.76 1.03 30.71
N ILE A 3 -11.33 2.11 30.05
CA ILE A 3 -11.06 2.15 28.60
C ILE A 3 -9.54 2.23 28.40
N LEU A 4 -8.99 1.35 27.57
CA LEU A 4 -7.60 1.39 27.15
C LEU A 4 -7.49 2.14 25.82
N VAL A 5 -6.86 3.31 25.86
CA VAL A 5 -6.63 4.13 24.67
C VAL A 5 -5.14 4.18 24.36
N VAL A 6 -4.77 3.94 23.11
CA VAL A 6 -3.38 4.02 22.64
C VAL A 6 -3.28 5.16 21.65
N GLY A 7 -2.50 6.18 21.98
CA GLY A 7 -2.12 7.24 21.05
C GLY A 7 -0.84 6.88 20.32
N ILE A 8 -0.79 7.17 19.02
CA ILE A 8 0.37 6.97 18.16
C ILE A 8 0.69 8.24 17.39
N ASP A 9 1.97 8.42 17.10
CA ASP A 9 2.49 9.46 16.22
C ASP A 9 3.74 8.95 15.48
N ILE A 10 4.08 9.52 14.32
CA ILE A 10 5.18 9.07 13.45
C ILE A 10 6.48 9.81 13.79
N ILE A 11 7.51 9.05 14.15
CA ILE A 11 8.85 9.59 14.46
C ILE A 11 9.72 9.69 13.19
N SER A 12 9.58 8.72 12.29
CA SER A 12 10.40 8.62 11.07
C SER A 12 9.62 7.83 10.03
N GLU A 13 9.71 8.22 8.76
CA GLU A 13 9.06 7.52 7.64
C GLU A 13 9.90 6.34 7.11
N GLU A 14 11.23 6.43 7.19
CA GLU A 14 12.16 5.42 6.64
C GLU A 14 13.30 5.09 7.63
N PRO A 15 13.24 3.95 8.36
CA PRO A 15 12.12 3.02 8.46
C PRO A 15 10.98 3.58 9.31
N LYS A 16 9.73 3.23 8.97
CA LYS A 16 8.54 3.74 9.67
C LYS A 16 8.54 3.41 11.16
N ARG A 17 8.68 4.43 12.02
CA ARG A 17 8.73 4.33 13.49
C ARG A 17 7.63 5.17 14.13
N PHE A 18 7.12 4.67 15.25
CA PHE A 18 5.98 5.25 15.96
C PHE A 18 6.35 5.56 17.41
N ALA A 19 5.98 6.74 17.88
CA ALA A 19 5.85 7.03 19.31
C ALA A 19 4.55 6.39 19.80
N VAL A 20 4.61 5.66 20.92
CA VAL A 20 3.44 4.96 21.46
C VAL A 20 3.22 5.32 22.93
N VAL A 21 2.01 5.80 23.21
CA VAL A 21 1.56 6.16 24.56
C VAL A 21 0.23 5.48 24.82
N SER A 22 0.08 4.81 25.96
CA SER A 22 -1.20 4.24 26.38
C SER A 22 -1.76 4.97 27.59
N TRP A 23 -3.06 5.18 27.59
CA TRP A 23 -3.82 5.64 28.75
C TRP A 23 -4.76 4.54 29.22
N PHE A 24 -4.73 4.24 30.52
CA PHE A 24 -5.62 3.28 31.16
C PHE A 24 -5.87 3.68 32.62
N ASN A 25 -7.14 3.83 33.02
CA ASN A 25 -7.54 4.15 34.39
C ASN A 25 -6.79 5.32 35.02
N GLY A 26 -6.70 6.44 34.30
CA GLY A 26 -6.02 7.65 34.78
C GLY A 26 -4.50 7.59 34.78
N LYS A 27 -3.89 6.44 34.44
CA LYS A 27 -2.44 6.29 34.28
C LYS A 27 -2.05 6.37 32.82
N LEU A 28 -1.03 7.19 32.54
CA LEU A 28 -0.42 7.33 31.23
C LEU A 28 0.93 6.61 31.22
N ILE A 29 1.14 5.71 30.28
CA ILE A 29 2.34 4.88 30.14
C ILE A 29 2.96 5.14 28.77
N LYS A 30 4.22 5.57 28.76
CA LYS A 30 5.04 5.74 27.56
C LYS A 30 5.79 4.43 27.28
N HIS A 31 5.61 3.87 26.09
CA HIS A 31 6.19 2.56 25.73
C HIS A 31 7.47 2.65 24.88
N GLY A 32 7.81 3.84 24.38
CA GLY A 32 9.01 4.09 23.56
C GLY A 32 8.75 3.97 22.05
N GLU A 33 9.84 3.84 21.27
CA GLU A 33 9.78 3.77 19.80
C GLU A 33 9.43 2.37 19.30
N PHE A 34 8.38 2.27 18.50
CA PHE A 34 7.92 1.02 17.93
C PHE A 34 8.08 1.03 16.40
N THR A 35 8.57 -0.07 15.84
CA THR A 35 8.41 -0.33 14.41
C THR A 35 6.96 -0.70 14.11
N PHE A 36 6.53 -0.62 12.85
CA PHE A 36 5.19 -1.06 12.43
C PHE A 36 4.82 -2.46 12.97
N TYR A 37 5.73 -3.43 12.84
CA TYR A 37 5.50 -4.80 13.32
C TYR A 37 5.40 -4.88 14.85
N LYS A 38 6.22 -4.12 15.58
CA LYS A 38 6.18 -4.07 17.05
C LYS A 38 4.87 -3.42 17.54
N LEU A 39 4.41 -2.37 16.85
CA LEU A 39 3.12 -1.72 17.11
C LEU A 39 1.95 -2.70 16.92
N ILE A 40 1.89 -3.41 15.80
CA ILE A 40 0.83 -4.40 15.58
C ILE A 40 0.86 -5.51 16.63
N ARG A 41 2.04 -6.02 17.01
CA ARG A 41 2.17 -7.03 18.07
C ARG A 41 1.67 -6.50 19.42
N PHE A 42 2.00 -5.26 19.75
CA PHE A 42 1.54 -4.62 20.98
C PHE A 42 0.03 -4.43 21.02
N ILE A 43 -0.56 -3.87 19.96
CA ILE A 43 -2.02 -3.68 19.85
C ILE A 43 -2.74 -5.03 19.96
N ARG A 44 -2.24 -6.08 19.30
CA ARG A 44 -2.83 -7.42 19.40
C ARG A 44 -2.75 -8.05 20.79
N ALA A 45 -1.66 -7.80 21.50
CA ALA A 45 -1.47 -8.33 22.85
C ALA A 45 -2.34 -7.58 23.88
N ARG A 46 -2.42 -6.25 23.75
CA ARG A 46 -3.13 -5.40 24.71
C ARG A 46 -4.61 -5.18 24.39
N LYS A 47 -5.02 -5.39 23.13
CA LYS A 47 -6.38 -5.19 22.61
C LYS A 47 -7.01 -3.88 23.10
N PRO A 48 -6.43 -2.71 22.74
CA PRO A 48 -6.98 -1.43 23.14
C PRO A 48 -8.38 -1.22 22.56
N ASP A 49 -9.22 -0.50 23.28
CA ASP A 49 -10.55 -0.10 22.80
C ASP A 49 -10.42 0.95 21.68
N ILE A 50 -9.45 1.86 21.81
CA ILE A 50 -9.21 2.94 20.85
C ILE A 50 -7.72 3.05 20.51
N VAL A 51 -7.42 3.19 19.22
CA VAL A 51 -6.13 3.65 18.71
C VAL A 51 -6.32 5.04 18.10
N ALA A 52 -5.72 6.05 18.71
CA ALA A 52 -5.84 7.45 18.33
C ALA A 52 -4.61 7.92 17.56
N ILE A 53 -4.83 8.58 16.42
CA ILE A 53 -3.81 9.23 15.59
C ILE A 53 -4.25 10.65 15.30
N ASP A 54 -3.30 11.55 15.09
CA ASP A 54 -3.58 12.93 14.71
C ASP A 54 -4.22 12.99 13.30
N ASN A 55 -3.63 12.29 12.33
CA ASN A 55 -3.99 12.24 10.92
C ASN A 55 -3.72 10.84 10.35
N ILE A 56 -4.78 10.18 9.88
CA ILE A 56 -4.70 8.81 9.39
C ILE A 56 -3.87 8.70 8.09
N HIS A 57 -3.76 9.78 7.33
CA HIS A 57 -3.04 9.80 6.05
C HIS A 57 -1.54 9.60 6.20
N GLU A 58 -0.98 9.94 7.37
CA GLU A 58 0.44 9.73 7.66
C GLU A 58 0.85 8.26 7.61
N LEU A 59 -0.10 7.34 7.82
CA LEU A 59 0.15 5.91 7.66
C LEU A 59 0.47 5.53 6.20
N GLY A 60 0.06 6.32 5.20
CA GLY A 60 0.36 6.11 3.79
C GLY A 60 0.00 4.69 3.32
N GLU A 61 0.96 4.00 2.68
CA GLU A 61 0.78 2.62 2.20
C GLU A 61 0.47 1.61 3.32
N TYR A 62 0.88 1.90 4.56
CA TYR A 62 0.64 1.03 5.71
C TYR A 62 -0.80 1.09 6.21
N LEU A 63 -1.60 2.09 5.82
CA LEU A 63 -2.94 2.31 6.34
C LEU A 63 -3.85 1.09 6.18
N ARG A 64 -3.99 0.57 4.96
CA ARG A 64 -4.84 -0.61 4.71
C ARG A 64 -4.37 -1.83 5.49
N LYS A 65 -3.04 -2.03 5.57
CA LYS A 65 -2.45 -3.13 6.33
C LYS A 65 -2.72 -2.96 7.82
N PHE A 66 -2.58 -1.74 8.34
CA PHE A 66 -2.81 -1.38 9.74
C PHE A 66 -4.24 -1.72 10.14
N ILE A 67 -5.24 -1.15 9.44
CA ILE A 67 -6.68 -1.38 9.67
C ILE A 67 -7.00 -2.89 9.69
N ARG A 68 -6.53 -3.64 8.69
CA ARG A 68 -6.79 -5.09 8.59
C ARG A 68 -6.16 -5.92 9.71
N THR A 69 -5.15 -5.40 10.40
CA THR A 69 -4.41 -6.13 11.42
C THR A 69 -4.87 -5.89 12.84
N LEU A 70 -5.76 -4.91 13.05
CA LEU A 70 -6.30 -4.57 14.36
C LEU A 70 -7.18 -5.69 14.93
N PRO A 71 -7.21 -5.83 16.26
CA PRO A 71 -8.15 -6.72 16.95
C PRO A 71 -9.61 -6.31 16.71
N GLN A 72 -10.50 -7.29 16.84
CA GLN A 72 -11.95 -7.04 16.85
C GLN A 72 -12.31 -6.12 18.04
N GLY A 73 -13.20 -5.16 17.82
CA GLY A 73 -13.61 -4.15 18.80
C GLY A 73 -12.65 -2.97 18.99
N THR A 74 -11.45 -2.97 18.38
CA THR A 74 -10.53 -1.82 18.44
C THR A 74 -10.92 -0.77 17.41
N LYS A 75 -11.32 0.43 17.86
CA LYS A 75 -11.65 1.57 17.00
C LYS A 75 -10.40 2.36 16.61
N ILE A 76 -10.29 2.78 15.36
CA ILE A 76 -9.27 3.76 14.93
C ILE A 76 -9.89 5.14 14.94
N VAL A 77 -9.22 6.11 15.54
CA VAL A 77 -9.75 7.46 15.73
C VAL A 77 -8.76 8.49 15.20
N GLN A 78 -9.23 9.34 14.28
CA GLN A 78 -8.52 10.55 13.85
C GLN A 78 -8.94 11.72 14.73
N ILE A 79 -7.98 12.38 15.38
CA ILE A 79 -8.27 13.44 16.35
C ILE A 79 -8.54 14.79 15.68
N THR A 80 -7.80 15.11 14.61
CA THR A 80 -7.81 16.45 14.02
C THR A 80 -9.10 16.81 13.29
N GLY A 81 -10.00 15.87 12.99
CA GLY A 81 -11.26 16.16 12.30
C GLY A 81 -11.49 15.29 11.07
N ARG A 82 -12.58 15.52 10.34
CA ARG A 82 -12.78 14.92 9.01
C ARG A 82 -11.99 15.68 7.94
N PRO A 83 -11.58 15.04 6.84
CA PRO A 83 -10.96 15.72 5.71
C PRO A 83 -11.78 16.93 5.26
N GLY A 84 -11.15 18.10 5.11
CA GLY A 84 -11.82 19.37 4.78
C GLY A 84 -12.23 20.23 5.99
N GLU A 85 -12.38 19.65 7.18
CA GLU A 85 -12.72 20.37 8.43
C GLU A 85 -11.72 20.08 9.56
N GLN A 86 -10.45 19.88 9.18
CA GLN A 86 -9.40 19.58 10.14
C GLN A 86 -9.05 20.81 10.99
N ARG A 87 -8.93 20.59 12.29
CA ARG A 87 -8.48 21.55 13.30
C ARG A 87 -7.10 21.14 13.81
N PRO A 88 -6.23 22.10 14.15
CA PRO A 88 -4.91 21.79 14.68
C PRO A 88 -5.00 21.05 16.03
N LEU A 89 -4.23 19.96 16.17
CA LEU A 89 -4.19 19.11 17.36
C LEU A 89 -3.97 19.92 18.65
N TRP A 90 -3.05 20.88 18.62
CA TRP A 90 -2.72 21.73 19.77
C TRP A 90 -3.85 22.67 20.16
N GLY A 91 -4.63 23.15 19.20
CA GLY A 91 -5.82 23.96 19.46
C GLY A 91 -6.87 23.16 20.22
N LEU A 92 -7.13 21.92 19.77
CA LEU A 92 -8.03 20.97 20.44
C LEU A 92 -7.55 20.62 21.85
N ALA A 93 -6.24 20.43 22.04
CA ALA A 93 -5.65 20.14 23.33
C ALA A 93 -5.88 21.27 24.34
N LYS A 94 -5.64 22.52 23.92
CA LYS A 94 -5.82 23.71 24.76
C LYS A 94 -7.29 23.92 25.14
N GLU A 95 -8.21 23.77 24.18
CA GLU A 95 -9.66 23.88 24.40
C GLU A 95 -10.16 22.89 25.46
N HIS A 96 -9.58 21.68 25.51
CA HIS A 96 -10.00 20.61 26.41
C HIS A 96 -9.15 20.50 27.69
N GLY A 97 -8.36 21.54 27.99
CA GLY A 97 -7.60 21.67 29.23
C GLY A 97 -6.43 20.69 29.38
N ILE A 98 -5.87 20.20 28.27
CA ILE A 98 -4.72 19.28 28.29
C ILE A 98 -3.44 20.10 28.40
N ARG A 99 -2.62 19.80 29.41
CA ARG A 99 -1.28 20.41 29.57
C ARG A 99 -0.36 19.86 28.49
N VAL A 100 0.06 20.74 27.59
CA VAL A 100 0.96 20.45 26.48
C VAL A 100 2.40 20.77 26.90
N GLY A 101 3.29 19.80 26.71
CA GLY A 101 4.75 19.98 26.82
C GLY A 101 5.37 20.53 25.54
N ASP A 102 6.46 19.90 25.09
CA ASP A 102 7.13 20.26 23.84
C ASP A 102 6.27 19.84 22.62
N LYS A 103 5.96 20.80 21.75
CA LYS A 103 5.11 20.62 20.57
C LYS A 103 5.80 19.94 19.40
N PHE A 104 7.13 19.76 19.45
CA PHE A 104 7.88 19.05 18.42
C PHE A 104 8.23 17.63 18.83
N ASN A 105 7.67 17.15 19.96
CA ASN A 105 7.97 15.84 20.50
C ASN A 105 6.87 14.85 20.11
N PRO A 106 7.17 13.81 19.31
CA PRO A 106 6.19 12.81 18.88
C PRO A 106 5.48 12.09 20.04
N TYR A 107 6.15 11.96 21.19
CA TYR A 107 5.53 11.36 22.37
C TYR A 107 4.50 12.27 23.03
N GLU A 108 4.66 13.59 22.92
CA GLU A 108 3.69 14.54 23.42
C GLU A 108 2.46 14.57 22.51
N GLU A 109 2.65 14.47 21.19
CA GLU A 109 1.56 14.32 20.22
C GLU A 109 0.76 13.03 20.46
N ALA A 110 1.44 11.88 20.54
CA ALA A 110 0.80 10.60 20.87
C ALA A 110 0.03 10.67 22.20
N LYS A 111 0.60 11.32 23.22
CA LYS A 111 -0.08 11.55 24.51
C LYS A 111 -1.33 12.40 24.36
N VAL A 112 -1.25 13.51 23.64
CA VAL A 112 -2.39 14.41 23.40
C VAL A 112 -3.50 13.68 22.63
N CYS A 113 -3.15 12.91 21.61
CA CYS A 113 -4.10 12.09 20.86
C CYS A 113 -4.83 11.09 21.78
N ALA A 114 -4.09 10.36 22.63
CA ALA A 114 -4.68 9.45 23.59
C ALA A 114 -5.65 10.16 24.56
N LEU A 115 -5.25 11.33 25.09
CA LEU A 115 -6.05 12.09 26.05
C LEU A 115 -7.29 12.74 25.41
N LEU A 116 -7.23 13.17 24.16
CA LEU A 116 -8.39 13.69 23.44
C LEU A 116 -9.39 12.57 23.13
N ALA A 117 -8.92 11.41 22.67
CA ALA A 117 -9.78 10.24 22.45
C ALA A 117 -10.48 9.75 23.73
N THR A 118 -9.82 9.79 24.89
CA THR A 118 -10.47 9.41 26.17
C THR A 118 -11.60 10.37 26.56
N LYS A 119 -11.51 11.64 26.16
CA LYS A 119 -12.58 12.64 26.29
C LYS A 119 -13.67 12.53 25.21
N GLY A 120 -13.59 11.51 24.34
CA GLY A 120 -14.52 11.27 23.23
C GLY A 120 -14.36 12.25 22.06
N ILE A 121 -13.18 12.86 21.92
CA ILE A 121 -12.90 13.82 20.85
C ILE A 121 -12.15 13.09 19.74
N GLY A 122 -12.56 13.35 18.50
CA GLY A 122 -12.04 12.70 17.31
C GLY A 122 -13.14 11.97 16.56
N TYR A 123 -12.76 11.39 15.42
CA TYR A 123 -13.63 10.74 14.47
C TYR A 123 -13.17 9.31 14.27
N GLU A 124 -14.06 8.36 14.53
CA GLU A 124 -13.85 6.95 14.17
C GLU A 124 -13.73 6.81 12.65
N VAL A 125 -12.67 6.13 12.22
CA VAL A 125 -12.36 5.88 10.81
C VAL A 125 -12.97 4.55 10.41
N LEU A 126 -14.11 4.60 9.71
CA LEU A 126 -14.78 3.43 9.17
C LEU A 126 -14.21 3.09 7.79
N ALA A 127 -13.50 1.97 7.73
CA ALA A 127 -12.81 1.49 6.53
C ALA A 127 -13.51 0.33 5.82
N PHE A 128 -14.48 -0.30 6.49
CA PHE A 128 -15.24 -1.42 5.98
C PHE A 128 -16.72 -1.05 5.91
N GLU A 129 -17.43 -1.61 4.95
CA GLU A 129 -18.89 -1.59 4.91
C GLU A 129 -19.42 -2.60 5.94
N ASP A 130 -20.68 -2.47 6.36
CA ASP A 130 -21.39 -3.51 7.14
C ASP A 130 -21.78 -4.69 6.23
N GLU A 131 -20.83 -5.11 5.41
CA GLU A 131 -20.95 -6.16 4.43
C GLU A 131 -19.73 -7.07 4.48
N VAL A 132 -19.99 -8.37 4.38
CA VAL A 132 -18.97 -9.41 4.45
C VAL A 132 -19.17 -10.39 3.31
N ILE A 133 -18.11 -10.62 2.55
CA ILE A 133 -18.07 -11.64 1.51
C ILE A 133 -17.57 -12.94 2.12
N ILE A 134 -18.40 -13.98 2.08
CA ILE A 134 -18.05 -15.35 2.43
C ILE A 134 -17.89 -16.16 1.15
N LYS A 135 -16.65 -16.51 0.83
CA LYS A 135 -16.31 -17.31 -0.33
C LYS A 135 -15.98 -18.74 0.07
N VAL A 136 -16.75 -19.68 -0.47
CA VAL A 136 -16.51 -21.12 -0.36
C VAL A 136 -15.94 -21.61 -1.70
N SER A 137 -14.73 -22.17 -1.66
CA SER A 137 -14.06 -22.68 -2.85
C SER A 137 -13.24 -23.91 -2.54
N ARG A 138 -12.69 -24.56 -3.56
CA ARG A 138 -11.68 -25.62 -3.40
C ARG A 138 -10.44 -25.13 -2.63
N GLY A 139 -9.91 -25.97 -1.74
CA GLY A 139 -8.73 -25.65 -0.92
C GLY A 139 -7.38 -25.96 -1.57
N ARG A 140 -7.35 -26.78 -2.63
CA ARG A 140 -6.12 -27.19 -3.35
C ARG A 140 -6.25 -27.00 -4.86
N SER A 141 -5.17 -26.61 -5.52
CA SER A 141 -5.07 -26.62 -6.99
C SER A 141 -4.82 -28.04 -7.51
N GLN A 142 -5.30 -28.33 -8.71
CA GLN A 142 -5.06 -29.64 -9.33
C GLN A 142 -3.72 -29.66 -10.08
N GLY A 143 -2.98 -30.76 -9.96
CA GLY A 143 -1.79 -31.04 -10.77
C GLY A 143 -2.13 -31.57 -12.17
N LYS A 144 -1.09 -31.90 -12.96
CA LYS A 144 -1.24 -32.45 -14.32
C LYS A 144 -1.64 -33.95 -14.28
N GLY A 145 -2.94 -34.25 -14.44
CA GLY A 145 -3.47 -35.51 -14.98
C GLY A 145 -3.42 -36.78 -14.11
N GLY A 146 -4.55 -37.51 -14.00
CA GLY A 146 -4.59 -38.89 -13.49
C GLY A 146 -6.00 -39.50 -13.38
N TRP A 147 -6.11 -40.84 -13.40
CA TRP A 147 -7.38 -41.58 -13.30
C TRP A 147 -8.17 -41.30 -12.00
N SER A 148 -7.50 -40.81 -10.94
CA SER A 148 -8.13 -40.43 -9.67
C SER A 148 -8.65 -38.99 -9.62
N GLN A 149 -8.38 -38.18 -10.65
CA GLN A 149 -8.60 -36.73 -10.64
C GLN A 149 -10.08 -36.35 -10.78
N ASP A 150 -10.83 -37.08 -11.61
CA ASP A 150 -12.27 -36.87 -11.78
C ASP A 150 -13.07 -37.31 -10.54
N ARG A 151 -12.66 -38.41 -9.90
CA ARG A 151 -13.26 -38.85 -8.62
C ARG A 151 -13.01 -37.83 -7.52
N TYR A 152 -11.79 -37.28 -7.45
CA TYR A 152 -11.45 -36.20 -6.52
C TYR A 152 -12.27 -34.93 -6.79
N ARG A 153 -12.40 -34.51 -8.06
CA ARG A 153 -13.19 -33.34 -8.46
C ARG A 153 -14.64 -33.45 -8.01
N ARG A 154 -15.29 -34.60 -8.25
CA ARG A 154 -16.67 -34.87 -7.80
C ARG A 154 -16.81 -34.79 -6.28
N ARG A 155 -15.87 -35.41 -5.54
CA ARG A 155 -15.86 -35.35 -4.07
C ARG A 155 -15.74 -33.91 -3.58
N VAL A 156 -14.86 -33.10 -4.16
CA VAL A 156 -14.66 -31.70 -3.78
C VAL A 156 -15.91 -30.87 -4.07
N HIS A 157 -16.53 -30.99 -5.25
CA HIS A 157 -17.75 -30.25 -5.57
C HIS A 157 -18.91 -30.58 -4.61
N ASN A 158 -19.08 -31.85 -4.25
CA ASN A 158 -20.08 -32.24 -3.25
C ASN A 158 -19.78 -31.63 -1.86
N LEU A 159 -18.52 -31.60 -1.45
CA LEU A 159 -18.13 -30.97 -0.18
C LEU A 159 -18.36 -29.44 -0.20
N ILE A 160 -18.10 -28.77 -1.32
CA ILE A 160 -18.40 -27.34 -1.49
C ILE A 160 -19.91 -27.12 -1.41
N GLN A 161 -20.72 -27.92 -2.11
CA GLN A 161 -22.18 -27.81 -2.08
C GLN A 161 -22.75 -28.00 -0.67
N ASN A 162 -22.29 -29.02 0.07
CA ASN A 162 -22.70 -29.24 1.46
C ASN A 162 -22.33 -28.06 2.36
N LYS A 163 -21.12 -27.50 2.19
CA LYS A 163 -20.66 -26.37 3.01
C LYS A 163 -21.41 -25.08 2.68
N VAL A 164 -21.74 -24.85 1.42
CA VAL A 164 -22.59 -23.72 0.99
C VAL A 164 -23.96 -23.83 1.66
N ARG A 165 -24.60 -25.01 1.62
CA ARG A 165 -25.89 -25.23 2.26
C ARG A 165 -25.86 -25.03 3.78
N GLU A 166 -24.82 -25.53 4.46
CA GLU A 166 -24.61 -25.33 5.90
C GLU A 166 -24.50 -23.84 6.27
N ILE A 167 -23.77 -23.06 5.48
CA ILE A 167 -23.62 -21.61 5.68
C ILE A 167 -24.95 -20.89 5.43
N GLU A 168 -25.66 -21.26 4.35
CA GLU A 168 -26.97 -20.69 4.01
C GLU A 168 -27.98 -20.92 5.14
N GLU A 169 -28.07 -22.14 5.67
CA GLU A 169 -28.95 -22.48 6.79
C GLU A 169 -28.57 -21.72 8.07
N SER A 170 -27.27 -21.55 8.33
CA SER A 170 -26.78 -20.80 9.49
C SER A 170 -27.16 -19.32 9.42
N LEU A 171 -27.04 -18.70 8.25
CA LEU A 171 -27.43 -17.31 8.00
C LEU A 171 -28.95 -17.12 8.11
N LYS A 172 -29.74 -18.05 7.54
CA LYS A 172 -31.21 -18.04 7.67
C LYS A 172 -31.67 -18.19 9.12
N LYS A 173 -31.07 -19.11 9.88
CA LYS A 173 -31.38 -19.30 11.32
C LYS A 173 -31.05 -18.06 12.16
N ALA A 174 -29.97 -17.37 11.81
CA ALA A 174 -29.58 -16.11 12.46
C ALA A 174 -30.37 -14.88 11.96
N ASN A 175 -31.29 -15.07 11.00
CA ASN A 175 -32.06 -14.01 10.34
C ASN A 175 -31.18 -12.90 9.73
N ILE A 176 -30.00 -13.28 9.22
CA ILE A 176 -29.04 -12.36 8.59
C ILE A 176 -29.30 -12.32 7.08
N PRO A 177 -29.54 -11.14 6.48
CA PRO A 177 -29.74 -11.02 5.05
C PRO A 177 -28.45 -11.28 4.27
N PHE A 178 -28.57 -12.03 3.17
CA PHE A 178 -27.46 -12.30 2.26
C PHE A 178 -27.94 -12.50 0.83
N ASP A 179 -27.08 -12.16 -0.12
CA ASP A 179 -27.18 -12.62 -1.51
C ASP A 179 -26.20 -13.77 -1.73
N ILE A 180 -26.56 -14.72 -2.58
CA ILE A 180 -25.71 -15.87 -2.92
C ILE A 180 -25.47 -15.92 -4.42
N GLU A 181 -24.21 -16.02 -4.81
CA GLU A 181 -23.78 -16.28 -6.18
C GLU A 181 -23.10 -17.65 -6.24
N ILE A 182 -23.68 -18.53 -7.05
CA ILE A 182 -23.19 -19.90 -7.22
C ILE A 182 -22.60 -20.05 -8.61
N LYS A 183 -21.40 -20.64 -8.69
CA LYS A 183 -20.80 -21.04 -9.96
C LYS A 183 -20.83 -22.55 -10.12
N GLU A 184 -21.64 -23.01 -11.06
CA GLU A 184 -21.76 -24.42 -11.42
C GLU A 184 -20.83 -24.78 -12.59
N LYS A 185 -20.40 -26.04 -12.63
CA LYS A 185 -19.70 -26.69 -13.75
C LYS A 185 -20.26 -28.09 -13.94
N ASP A 186 -19.88 -28.75 -15.04
CA ASP A 186 -20.34 -30.06 -15.53
C ASP A 186 -20.48 -31.20 -14.48
N GLN A 187 -19.89 -31.08 -13.28
CA GLN A 187 -19.96 -32.08 -12.22
C GLN A 187 -20.17 -31.48 -10.82
N GLY A 188 -20.93 -30.40 -10.69
CA GLY A 188 -21.37 -29.83 -9.39
C GLY A 188 -20.87 -28.41 -9.12
N LEU A 189 -20.91 -28.01 -7.84
CA LEU A 189 -20.66 -26.63 -7.41
C LEU A 189 -19.15 -26.33 -7.29
N GLU A 190 -18.64 -25.43 -8.14
CA GLU A 190 -17.21 -25.05 -8.14
C GLU A 190 -16.88 -24.00 -7.06
N ARG A 191 -17.82 -23.06 -6.83
CA ARG A 191 -17.68 -21.96 -5.87
C ARG A 191 -19.05 -21.48 -5.44
N GLY A 192 -19.19 -21.17 -4.15
CA GLY A 192 -20.29 -20.36 -3.64
C GLY A 192 -19.75 -19.07 -3.03
N GLU A 193 -20.40 -17.96 -3.30
CA GLU A 193 -20.09 -16.66 -2.72
C GLU A 193 -21.33 -16.08 -2.07
N PHE A 194 -21.24 -15.73 -0.79
CA PHE A 194 -22.29 -15.03 -0.07
C PHE A 194 -21.86 -13.59 0.13
N ARG A 195 -22.68 -12.65 -0.29
CA ARG A 195 -22.58 -11.25 0.12
C ARG A 195 -23.54 -11.05 1.29
N VAL A 196 -22.99 -10.99 2.49
CA VAL A 196 -23.76 -10.96 3.74
C VAL A 196 -23.79 -9.54 4.27
N TYR A 197 -24.99 -9.02 4.54
CA TYR A 197 -25.21 -7.67 5.04
C TYR A 197 -25.22 -7.66 6.57
N ALA A 198 -24.05 -7.92 7.14
CA ALA A 198 -23.82 -7.93 8.57
C ALA A 198 -22.36 -7.57 8.85
N SER A 199 -22.10 -7.09 10.07
CA SER A 199 -20.74 -6.81 10.49
C SER A 199 -19.94 -8.11 10.65
N ARG A 200 -18.61 -8.00 10.58
CA ARG A 200 -17.73 -9.14 10.84
C ARG A 200 -17.91 -9.70 12.26
N GLU A 201 -18.36 -8.88 13.19
CA GLU A 201 -18.58 -9.20 14.60
C GLU A 201 -19.84 -10.03 14.78
N GLU A 202 -20.92 -9.67 14.11
CA GLU A 202 -22.18 -10.44 14.12
C GLU A 202 -22.00 -11.83 13.49
N LEU A 203 -21.13 -11.95 12.48
CA LEU A 203 -20.79 -13.23 11.86
C LEU A 203 -19.75 -14.04 12.66
N ALA A 204 -19.09 -13.44 13.65
CA ALA A 204 -18.11 -14.13 14.47
C ALA A 204 -18.81 -15.13 15.40
N GLY A 205 -18.48 -16.41 15.25
CA GLY A 205 -19.10 -17.51 16.01
C GLY A 205 -20.14 -18.29 15.22
N LEU A 206 -20.88 -17.64 14.32
CA LEU A 206 -21.82 -18.31 13.39
C LEU A 206 -21.07 -19.07 12.30
N ILE A 207 -20.10 -18.42 11.65
CA ILE A 207 -19.36 -19.02 10.53
C ILE A 207 -17.86 -18.92 10.80
N LYS A 208 -17.22 -20.08 10.96
CA LYS A 208 -15.77 -20.16 11.21
C LYS A 208 -15.00 -20.17 9.89
N PRO A 209 -13.94 -19.35 9.74
CA PRO A 209 -13.07 -19.43 8.58
C PRO A 209 -12.31 -20.76 8.59
N MET A 210 -12.15 -21.38 7.42
CA MET A 210 -11.51 -22.69 7.29
C MET A 210 -10.45 -22.62 6.19
N ARG A 211 -9.20 -22.94 6.55
CA ARG A 211 -8.05 -23.00 5.64
C ARG A 211 -7.36 -24.35 5.76
N GLY A 212 -7.04 -24.95 4.61
CA GLY A 212 -6.47 -26.30 4.54
C GLY A 212 -7.56 -27.38 4.41
N GLY A 213 -7.25 -28.44 3.66
CA GLY A 213 -8.21 -29.48 3.29
C GLY A 213 -8.72 -29.35 1.85
N ASP A 214 -9.81 -30.06 1.55
CA ASP A 214 -10.43 -30.10 0.21
C ASP A 214 -11.28 -28.85 -0.10
N VAL A 215 -11.81 -28.19 0.93
CA VAL A 215 -12.64 -26.97 0.84
C VAL A 215 -12.05 -25.85 1.69
N GLU A 216 -12.10 -24.63 1.20
CA GLU A 216 -11.67 -23.40 1.87
C GLU A 216 -12.87 -22.46 2.04
N VAL A 217 -13.04 -21.91 3.25
CA VAL A 217 -14.03 -20.87 3.55
C VAL A 217 -13.27 -19.60 3.94
N ARG A 218 -13.31 -18.61 3.04
CA ARG A 218 -12.72 -17.28 3.26
C ARG A 218 -13.82 -16.29 3.60
N ILE A 219 -13.64 -15.58 4.70
CA ILE A 219 -14.53 -14.50 5.11
C ILE A 219 -13.75 -13.20 5.05
N ARG A 220 -14.25 -12.21 4.30
CA ARG A 220 -13.59 -10.92 4.10
C ARG A 220 -14.62 -9.80 4.22
N PRO A 221 -14.42 -8.79 5.08
CA PRO A 221 -15.25 -7.59 5.05
C PRO A 221 -15.05 -6.87 3.72
N VAL A 222 -16.10 -6.22 3.23
CA VAL A 222 -16.04 -5.36 2.04
C VAL A 222 -15.34 -4.06 2.44
N GLU A 223 -14.26 -3.72 1.74
CA GLU A 223 -13.53 -2.47 1.94
C GLU A 223 -14.29 -1.33 1.25
N ARG A 224 -14.50 -0.23 1.96
CA ARG A 224 -15.06 0.99 1.36
C ARG A 224 -14.07 1.58 0.35
N LYS A 225 -14.60 2.21 -0.70
CA LYS A 225 -13.77 2.97 -1.66
C LYS A 225 -13.13 4.21 -1.01
N THR A 226 -13.84 4.82 -0.06
CA THR A 226 -13.41 6.00 0.71
C THR A 226 -13.68 5.80 2.19
N PHE A 227 -12.78 6.28 3.06
CA PHE A 227 -12.96 6.22 4.51
C PHE A 227 -14.10 7.15 4.94
N GLU A 228 -14.96 6.68 5.84
CA GLU A 228 -15.98 7.51 6.49
C GLU A 228 -15.50 7.89 7.89
N PHE A 229 -15.75 9.14 8.30
CA PHE A 229 -15.30 9.70 9.57
C PHE A 229 -16.51 10.02 10.43
N VAL A 230 -16.77 9.20 11.44
CA VAL A 230 -17.93 9.36 12.35
C VAL A 230 -17.44 9.93 13.68
N PRO A 231 -17.95 11.08 14.17
CA PRO A 231 -17.47 11.64 15.42
C PRO A 231 -17.69 10.67 16.61
N LEU A 232 -16.71 10.52 17.50
CA LEU A 232 -16.81 9.64 18.67
C LEU A 232 -17.92 10.06 19.64
N LYS A 233 -18.11 11.36 19.83
CA LYS A 233 -19.24 11.92 20.58
C LYS A 233 -20.59 11.61 19.92
N SER A 234 -20.62 11.23 18.64
CA SER A 234 -21.86 10.89 17.94
C SER A 234 -22.47 9.58 18.39
N GLU A 235 -21.75 8.65 19.00
CA GLU A 235 -22.39 7.46 19.58
C GLU A 235 -23.23 7.82 20.82
N ARG A 236 -22.88 8.93 21.50
CA ARG A 236 -23.77 9.61 22.46
C ARG A 236 -24.79 10.51 21.77
N ALA A 237 -24.41 11.17 20.67
CA ALA A 237 -25.32 12.05 19.92
C ALA A 237 -26.40 11.31 19.10
N ILE A 238 -26.24 10.03 18.74
CA ILE A 238 -27.32 9.20 18.15
C ILE A 238 -28.46 9.07 19.16
N ARG A 239 -28.16 9.10 20.47
CA ARG A 239 -29.16 9.11 21.54
C ARG A 239 -29.69 10.50 21.90
N GLU A 240 -28.97 11.57 21.55
CA GLU A 240 -29.40 12.97 21.76
C GLU A 240 -30.04 13.61 20.50
N ARG A 241 -30.01 12.93 19.35
CA ARG A 241 -30.72 13.38 18.14
C ARG A 241 -32.22 13.23 18.33
N LYS A 242 -32.96 14.20 17.78
CA LYS A 242 -34.43 14.19 17.80
C LYS A 242 -34.95 12.86 17.25
N SER A 243 -35.94 12.33 17.96
CA SER A 243 -36.65 11.12 17.54
C SER A 243 -37.61 11.47 16.42
N VAL A 244 -37.55 10.74 15.30
CA VAL A 244 -38.30 11.07 14.09
C VAL A 244 -39.16 9.92 13.57
N ILE A 245 -40.24 10.28 12.90
CA ILE A 245 -41.12 9.39 12.13
C ILE A 245 -40.77 9.61 10.66
N VAL A 246 -40.38 8.55 9.95
CA VAL A 246 -39.94 8.64 8.55
C VAL A 246 -40.95 7.94 7.64
N GLY A 247 -41.31 8.59 6.54
CA GLY A 247 -42.07 8.01 5.44
C GLY A 247 -41.17 7.79 4.23
N LEU A 248 -41.36 6.64 3.58
CA LEU A 248 -40.60 6.22 2.40
C LEU A 248 -41.53 5.84 1.27
N ASP A 249 -41.29 6.43 0.10
CA ASP A 249 -41.87 6.02 -1.18
C ASP A 249 -40.78 5.34 -2.04
N PRO A 250 -40.79 4.01 -2.18
CA PRO A 250 -39.74 3.27 -2.89
C PRO A 250 -40.03 3.13 -4.39
N GLY A 251 -39.02 3.39 -5.23
CA GLY A 251 -39.10 3.24 -6.68
C GLY A 251 -37.76 3.52 -7.37
N ILE A 252 -37.79 3.87 -8.65
CA ILE A 252 -36.61 4.41 -9.36
C ILE A 252 -36.20 5.75 -8.73
N THR A 253 -37.18 6.54 -8.32
CA THR A 253 -37.00 7.69 -7.42
C THR A 253 -37.41 7.24 -6.02
N VAL A 254 -36.58 7.53 -5.02
CA VAL A 254 -36.92 7.29 -3.61
C VAL A 254 -37.36 8.61 -2.99
N GLY A 255 -38.61 8.67 -2.51
CA GLY A 255 -39.13 9.77 -1.71
C GLY A 255 -38.88 9.53 -0.22
N ILE A 256 -38.42 10.54 0.51
CA ILE A 256 -38.15 10.51 1.94
C ILE A 256 -38.82 11.71 2.59
N ALA A 257 -39.59 11.49 3.65
CA ALA A 257 -40.12 12.56 4.49
C ALA A 257 -39.88 12.23 5.95
N ALA A 258 -39.56 13.23 6.77
CA ALA A 258 -39.37 13.06 8.21
C ALA A 258 -40.20 14.05 9.02
N LEU A 259 -40.85 13.55 10.07
CA LEU A 259 -41.63 14.31 11.03
C LEU A 259 -41.02 14.15 12.43
N ASP A 260 -41.20 15.16 13.29
CA ASP A 260 -40.96 15.01 14.72
C ASP A 260 -42.12 14.25 15.42
N LEU A 261 -41.97 13.96 16.71
CA LEU A 261 -43.02 13.30 17.50
C LEU A 261 -44.23 14.20 17.81
N ASN A 262 -44.19 15.48 17.42
CA ASN A 262 -45.30 16.43 17.56
C ASN A 262 -46.07 16.60 16.24
N GLY A 263 -45.61 15.99 15.15
CA GLY A 263 -46.23 16.05 13.83
C GLY A 263 -45.76 17.20 12.95
N GLN A 264 -44.69 17.92 13.35
CA GLN A 264 -44.07 18.95 12.52
C GLN A 264 -43.19 18.32 11.44
N VAL A 265 -43.29 18.83 10.22
CA VAL A 265 -42.46 18.38 9.09
C VAL A 265 -41.05 18.91 9.27
N LEU A 266 -40.07 18.01 9.37
CA LEU A 266 -38.66 18.36 9.48
C LEU A 266 -38.01 18.49 8.10
N THR A 267 -38.32 17.55 7.20
CA THR A 267 -37.81 17.58 5.82
C THR A 267 -38.64 16.70 4.87
N THR A 268 -38.57 17.04 3.59
CA THR A 268 -39.07 16.25 2.45
C THR A 268 -38.01 16.28 1.36
N TYR A 269 -37.68 15.13 0.79
CA TYR A 269 -36.62 14.97 -0.20
C TYR A 269 -36.95 13.84 -1.16
N SER A 270 -36.46 13.92 -2.40
CA SER A 270 -36.57 12.86 -3.38
C SER A 270 -35.33 12.80 -4.26
N GLU A 271 -34.88 11.60 -4.61
CA GLU A 271 -33.73 11.42 -5.48
C GLU A 271 -33.85 10.16 -6.33
N ARG A 272 -33.38 10.25 -7.59
CA ARG A 272 -33.34 9.12 -8.51
C ARG A 272 -32.13 8.21 -8.25
N ASN A 273 -32.35 6.90 -8.29
CA ASN A 273 -31.34 5.86 -8.10
C ASN A 273 -30.57 5.96 -6.77
N MET A 274 -31.23 6.41 -5.71
CA MET A 274 -30.62 6.49 -4.38
C MET A 274 -30.31 5.08 -3.84
N ALA A 275 -29.06 4.82 -3.45
CA ALA A 275 -28.69 3.55 -2.85
C ALA A 275 -29.24 3.42 -1.42
N ILE A 276 -29.49 2.19 -0.97
CA ILE A 276 -30.02 1.92 0.39
C ILE A 276 -29.13 2.55 1.47
N SER A 277 -27.81 2.49 1.29
CA SER A 277 -26.84 3.10 2.20
C SER A 277 -27.00 4.62 2.30
N ASP A 278 -27.34 5.28 1.20
CA ASP A 278 -27.46 6.73 1.15
C ASP A 278 -28.80 7.17 1.76
N VAL A 279 -29.86 6.38 1.57
CA VAL A 279 -31.14 6.57 2.29
C VAL A 279 -30.94 6.46 3.80
N ILE A 280 -30.20 5.45 4.27
CA ILE A 280 -29.87 5.27 5.70
C ILE A 280 -29.07 6.46 6.23
N LYS A 281 -28.06 6.94 5.48
CA LYS A 281 -27.28 8.11 5.88
C LYS A 281 -28.14 9.37 6.00
N PHE A 282 -28.95 9.64 4.98
CA PHE A 282 -29.84 10.80 4.95
C PHE A 282 -30.81 10.80 6.14
N ILE A 283 -31.44 9.66 6.41
CA ILE A 283 -32.31 9.50 7.58
C ILE A 283 -31.55 9.74 8.89
N SER A 284 -30.35 9.18 9.00
CA SER A 284 -29.51 9.31 10.20
C SER A 284 -29.13 10.77 10.47
N GLU A 285 -28.84 11.56 9.44
CA GLU A 285 -28.50 12.99 9.55
C GLU A 285 -29.65 13.82 10.13
N ILE A 286 -30.90 13.50 9.76
CA ILE A 286 -32.10 14.18 10.25
C ILE A 286 -32.37 13.85 11.72
N GLY A 287 -32.26 12.58 12.10
CA GLY A 287 -32.58 12.15 13.45
C GLY A 287 -32.51 10.63 13.65
N HIS A 288 -32.95 10.16 14.81
CA HIS A 288 -33.09 8.72 15.07
C HIS A 288 -34.51 8.26 14.66
N PRO A 289 -34.66 7.46 13.59
CA PRO A 289 -35.97 7.01 13.15
C PRO A 289 -36.51 5.95 14.12
N ILE A 290 -37.62 6.27 14.79
CA ILE A 290 -38.33 5.32 15.65
C ILE A 290 -39.38 4.55 14.86
N ILE A 291 -39.93 5.20 13.84
CA ILE A 291 -40.95 4.63 12.97
C ILE A 291 -40.55 4.86 11.53
N ILE A 292 -40.66 3.80 10.74
CA ILE A 292 -40.54 3.86 9.29
C ILE A 292 -41.88 3.46 8.70
N SER A 293 -42.38 4.24 7.76
CA SER A 293 -43.72 4.10 7.21
C SER A 293 -43.71 4.12 5.69
N THR A 294 -44.72 3.47 5.10
CA THR A 294 -44.97 3.46 3.65
C THR A 294 -46.47 3.57 3.40
N ASP A 295 -46.87 3.97 2.22
CA ASP A 295 -48.24 4.22 1.79
C ASP A 295 -48.91 2.99 1.12
N VAL A 296 -48.16 1.91 0.89
CA VAL A 296 -48.62 0.68 0.24
C VAL A 296 -48.63 -0.53 1.18
N ASN A 297 -49.55 -1.47 0.95
CA ASN A 297 -49.65 -2.75 1.66
C ASN A 297 -49.65 -3.92 0.65
N PRO A 298 -48.77 -4.93 0.76
CA PRO A 298 -47.69 -5.10 1.75
C PRO A 298 -46.54 -4.10 1.60
N ALA A 299 -45.74 -3.94 2.66
CA ALA A 299 -44.58 -3.06 2.64
C ALA A 299 -43.57 -3.50 1.57
N PRO A 300 -42.99 -2.58 0.79
CA PRO A 300 -41.98 -2.94 -0.18
C PRO A 300 -40.69 -3.39 0.51
N GLY A 301 -39.98 -4.36 -0.08
CA GLY A 301 -38.80 -4.97 0.56
C GLY A 301 -37.67 -3.98 0.89
N LEU A 302 -37.57 -2.86 0.18
CA LEU A 302 -36.64 -1.76 0.51
C LEU A 302 -36.98 -1.12 1.86
N VAL A 303 -38.26 -0.81 2.09
CA VAL A 303 -38.75 -0.19 3.33
C VAL A 303 -38.57 -1.14 4.51
N GLU A 304 -38.85 -2.44 4.32
CA GLU A 304 -38.61 -3.45 5.36
C GLU A 304 -37.12 -3.55 5.75
N LYS A 305 -36.22 -3.51 4.76
CA LYS A 305 -34.77 -3.52 4.99
C LYS A 305 -34.32 -2.31 5.80
N ILE A 306 -34.80 -1.12 5.45
CA ILE A 306 -34.43 0.13 6.14
C ILE A 306 -35.01 0.12 7.57
N ALA A 307 -36.26 -0.30 7.76
CA ALA A 307 -36.88 -0.43 9.08
C ALA A 307 -36.07 -1.36 10.01
N ARG A 308 -35.63 -2.51 9.48
CA ARG A 308 -34.78 -3.46 10.23
C ARG A 308 -33.41 -2.88 10.56
N SER A 309 -32.77 -2.17 9.63
CA SER A 309 -31.47 -1.55 9.84
C SER A 309 -31.47 -0.59 11.04
N PHE A 310 -32.52 0.22 11.17
CA PHE A 310 -32.67 1.15 12.27
C PHE A 310 -33.29 0.57 13.55
N LYS A 311 -33.75 -0.69 13.52
CA LYS A 311 -34.61 -1.29 14.57
C LYS A 311 -35.85 -0.43 14.85
N ALA A 312 -36.36 0.22 13.80
CA ALA A 312 -37.54 1.07 13.85
C ALA A 312 -38.82 0.23 13.68
N LEU A 313 -39.92 0.72 14.24
CA LEU A 313 -41.23 0.11 14.04
C LEU A 313 -41.72 0.39 12.61
N LEU A 314 -41.99 -0.67 11.85
CA LEU A 314 -42.54 -0.56 10.51
C LEU A 314 -44.07 -0.31 10.58
N PHE A 315 -44.51 0.81 10.05
CA PHE A 315 -45.93 1.16 9.93
C PHE A 315 -46.40 0.96 8.48
N VAL A 316 -47.45 0.15 8.32
CA VAL A 316 -48.07 -0.15 7.03
C VAL A 316 -49.58 0.15 7.17
N PRO A 317 -50.20 0.84 6.20
CA PRO A 317 -51.64 1.07 6.23
C PRO A 317 -52.41 -0.25 6.01
N ARG A 318 -53.68 -0.30 6.44
CA ARG A 318 -54.52 -1.50 6.26
C ARG A 318 -54.74 -1.81 4.77
N GLU A 319 -54.89 -0.77 3.96
CA GLU A 319 -55.02 -0.83 2.51
C GLU A 319 -54.17 0.29 1.91
N SER A 320 -53.70 0.09 0.67
CA SER A 320 -52.90 1.09 -0.04
C SER A 320 -53.67 2.40 -0.23
N LEU A 321 -53.00 3.52 0.00
CA LEU A 321 -53.59 4.86 -0.03
C LEU A 321 -53.99 5.29 -1.45
N LYS A 322 -55.24 5.77 -1.63
CA LYS A 322 -55.69 6.37 -2.89
C LYS A 322 -55.15 7.79 -3.05
N VAL A 323 -54.88 8.22 -4.28
CA VAL A 323 -54.32 9.54 -4.60
C VAL A 323 -55.17 10.69 -4.04
N GLU A 324 -56.49 10.56 -4.07
CA GLU A 324 -57.44 11.54 -3.51
C GLU A 324 -57.27 11.68 -1.98
N GLU A 325 -57.13 10.55 -1.27
CA GLU A 325 -56.91 10.49 0.18
C GLU A 325 -55.57 11.14 0.57
N LYS A 326 -54.52 10.95 -0.26
CA LYS A 326 -53.20 11.59 -0.05
C LYS A 326 -53.28 13.11 -0.15
N ASN A 327 -53.95 13.61 -1.19
CA ASN A 327 -54.09 15.05 -1.43
C ASN A 327 -54.92 15.74 -0.34
N GLU A 328 -55.98 15.10 0.17
CA GLU A 328 -56.81 15.64 1.24
C GLU A 328 -56.04 15.74 2.57
N LEU A 329 -55.26 14.70 2.92
CA LEU A 329 -54.41 14.68 4.12
C LEU A 329 -53.41 15.84 4.15
N LEU A 330 -52.77 16.15 3.02
CA LEU A 330 -51.75 17.19 2.93
C LEU A 330 -52.33 18.61 2.87
N ARG A 331 -53.52 18.79 2.28
CA ARG A 331 -54.21 20.10 2.30
C ARG A 331 -54.48 20.59 3.72
N ASN A 332 -54.83 19.68 4.62
CA ASN A 332 -55.08 20.00 6.04
C ASN A 332 -53.82 20.40 6.82
N LEU A 333 -52.63 20.08 6.30
CA LEU A 333 -51.33 20.39 6.90
C LEU A 333 -50.76 21.74 6.47
N GLY A 334 -51.22 22.31 5.36
CA GLY A 334 -50.71 23.58 4.81
C GLY A 334 -49.28 23.50 4.26
N VAL A 335 -48.81 22.30 3.88
CA VAL A 335 -47.44 22.06 3.39
C VAL A 335 -47.43 21.91 1.87
N THR A 336 -46.49 22.57 1.20
CA THR A 336 -46.24 22.42 -0.24
C THR A 336 -45.12 21.41 -0.47
N VAL A 337 -45.36 20.43 -1.34
CA VAL A 337 -44.37 19.42 -1.77
C VAL A 337 -44.00 19.65 -3.24
N GLU A 338 -42.76 19.33 -3.62
CA GLU A 338 -42.24 19.63 -4.96
C GLU A 338 -42.60 18.56 -6.00
N ASP A 339 -42.76 17.30 -5.57
CA ASP A 339 -43.08 16.18 -6.45
C ASP A 339 -43.99 15.13 -5.80
N ASP A 340 -44.50 14.22 -6.64
CA ASP A 340 -45.42 13.15 -6.24
C ASP A 340 -44.77 12.14 -5.26
N HIS A 341 -43.46 11.93 -5.31
CA HIS A 341 -42.74 11.00 -4.42
C HIS A 341 -42.58 11.58 -3.00
N GLN A 342 -42.25 12.87 -2.91
CA GLN A 342 -42.24 13.61 -1.64
C GLN A 342 -43.64 13.64 -1.03
N ARG A 343 -44.68 13.85 -1.86
CA ARG A 343 -46.08 13.80 -1.44
C ARG A 343 -46.41 12.45 -0.80
N ASP A 344 -46.06 11.37 -1.48
CA ASP A 344 -46.43 10.02 -1.08
C ASP A 344 -45.65 9.59 0.18
N ALA A 345 -44.36 9.93 0.26
CA ALA A 345 -43.54 9.75 1.45
C ALA A 345 -44.05 10.56 2.66
N LEU A 346 -44.39 11.83 2.46
CA LEU A 346 -44.93 12.69 3.53
C LEU A 346 -46.29 12.17 4.03
N THR A 347 -47.14 11.71 3.12
CA THR A 347 -48.44 11.14 3.48
C THR A 347 -48.27 9.87 4.32
N ALA A 348 -47.31 9.01 3.97
CA ALA A 348 -46.99 7.81 4.74
C ALA A 348 -46.55 8.17 6.18
N ALA A 349 -45.62 9.12 6.32
CA ALA A 349 -45.14 9.59 7.61
C ALA A 349 -46.28 10.18 8.46
N TYR A 350 -47.12 11.00 7.85
CA TYR A 350 -48.19 11.69 8.55
C TYR A 350 -49.31 10.74 8.97
N LYS A 351 -49.67 9.76 8.13
CA LYS A 351 -50.65 8.72 8.49
C LYS A 351 -50.16 7.88 9.67
N ALA A 352 -48.85 7.60 9.74
CA ALA A 352 -48.24 6.96 10.91
C ALA A 352 -48.38 7.84 12.17
N TYR A 353 -48.07 9.13 12.07
CA TYR A 353 -48.24 10.09 13.17
C TYR A 353 -49.71 10.16 13.66
N LEU A 354 -50.69 10.29 12.75
CA LEU A 354 -52.12 10.36 13.11
C LEU A 354 -52.59 9.13 13.89
N ARG A 355 -52.03 7.94 13.59
CA ARG A 355 -52.35 6.71 14.33
C ARG A 355 -51.81 6.74 15.76
N LEU A 356 -50.70 7.44 16.00
CA LEU A 356 -50.01 7.51 17.28
C LEU A 356 -50.44 8.71 18.13
N LYS A 357 -50.95 9.76 17.49
CA LYS A 357 -51.36 11.02 18.11
C LYS A 357 -52.16 10.82 19.40
N PRO A 358 -53.21 9.96 19.47
CA PRO A 358 -53.96 9.76 20.71
C PRO A 358 -53.12 9.21 21.87
N LYS A 359 -52.12 8.35 21.57
CA LYS A 359 -51.20 7.81 22.59
C LYS A 359 -50.19 8.87 23.04
N LEU A 360 -49.65 9.64 22.11
CA LEU A 360 -48.68 10.70 22.40
C LEU A 360 -49.32 11.84 23.20
N ASP A 361 -50.55 12.24 22.85
CA ASP A 361 -51.32 13.26 23.58
C ASP A 361 -51.62 12.82 25.02
N HIS A 362 -51.93 11.54 25.23
CA HIS A 362 -52.13 10.97 26.57
C HIS A 362 -50.83 10.96 27.39
N VAL A 363 -49.68 10.69 26.75
CA VAL A 363 -48.36 10.79 27.40
C VAL A 363 -48.07 12.24 27.76
N ASP A 364 -48.33 13.20 26.88
CA ASP A 364 -48.13 14.64 27.14
C ASP A 364 -49.02 15.19 28.26
N ALA A 365 -50.28 14.75 28.34
CA ALA A 365 -51.16 15.10 29.45
C ALA A 365 -50.56 14.64 30.79
N LYS A 366 -50.12 13.38 30.85
CA LYS A 366 -49.58 12.78 32.07
C LYS A 366 -48.19 13.31 32.45
N LEU A 367 -47.38 13.71 31.48
CA LEU A 367 -46.10 14.38 31.73
C LEU A 367 -46.29 15.81 32.26
N ARG A 368 -47.32 16.52 31.80
CA ARG A 368 -47.71 17.83 32.33
C ARG A 368 -48.21 17.74 33.78
N GLU A 369 -48.99 16.71 34.11
CA GLU A 369 -49.41 16.44 35.50
C GLU A 369 -48.24 16.17 36.45
N LEU A 370 -47.14 15.60 35.95
CA LEU A 370 -45.95 15.25 36.73
C LEU A 370 -44.86 16.35 36.72
N GLU A 371 -45.12 17.50 36.10
CA GLU A 371 -44.18 18.64 35.94
C GLU A 371 -42.83 18.28 35.28
N ILE A 372 -42.78 17.21 34.46
CA ILE A 372 -41.55 16.77 33.77
C ILE A 372 -41.46 17.47 32.41
N GLY A 373 -41.10 18.76 32.40
CA GLY A 373 -41.08 19.58 31.17
C GLY A 373 -39.88 19.32 30.24
N GLY A 374 -38.75 18.87 30.78
CA GLY A 374 -37.48 18.86 30.02
C GLY A 374 -37.18 17.63 29.15
N LYS A 375 -37.92 16.52 29.31
CA LYS A 375 -37.57 15.21 28.71
C LYS A 375 -38.74 14.48 28.04
N GLY A 376 -39.78 15.22 27.64
CA GLY A 376 -40.98 14.62 27.06
C GLY A 376 -40.71 13.82 25.79
N GLU A 377 -39.79 14.27 24.92
CA GLU A 377 -39.45 13.57 23.68
C GLU A 377 -38.80 12.19 23.92
N GLU A 378 -37.87 12.08 24.87
CA GLU A 378 -37.23 10.80 25.22
C GLU A 378 -38.22 9.79 25.79
N ILE A 379 -39.18 10.25 26.60
CA ILE A 379 -40.20 9.39 27.20
C ILE A 379 -41.20 8.94 26.12
N LYS A 380 -41.64 9.85 25.23
CA LYS A 380 -42.47 9.50 24.07
C LYS A 380 -41.81 8.44 23.20
N ALA A 381 -40.53 8.60 22.90
CA ALA A 381 -39.74 7.65 22.12
C ALA A 381 -39.78 6.22 22.72
N LEU A 382 -39.56 6.10 24.04
CA LEU A 382 -39.60 4.81 24.74
C LEU A 382 -41.00 4.19 24.72
N VAL A 383 -42.06 5.00 24.88
CA VAL A 383 -43.44 4.49 24.83
C VAL A 383 -43.80 3.98 23.43
N VAL A 384 -43.33 4.65 22.37
CA VAL A 384 -43.52 4.19 20.99
C VAL A 384 -42.79 2.87 20.73
N GLN A 385 -41.62 2.66 21.36
CA GLN A 385 -40.86 1.40 21.30
C GLN A 385 -41.48 0.26 22.13
N GLY A 386 -42.60 0.49 22.82
CA GLY A 386 -43.36 -0.54 23.54
C GLY A 386 -43.12 -0.61 25.05
N TYR A 387 -42.35 0.33 25.62
CA TYR A 387 -42.21 0.42 27.08
C TYR A 387 -43.48 0.99 27.71
N ASN A 388 -43.81 0.52 28.92
CA ASN A 388 -44.88 1.16 29.69
C ASN A 388 -44.42 2.54 30.19
N LEU A 389 -45.37 3.44 30.45
CA LEU A 389 -45.04 4.82 30.82
C LEU A 389 -44.23 4.91 32.13
N GLY A 390 -44.48 4.01 33.10
CA GLY A 390 -43.74 3.98 34.36
C GLY A 390 -42.28 3.56 34.18
N GLU A 391 -42.02 2.52 33.40
CA GLU A 391 -40.70 2.04 33.00
C GLU A 391 -39.94 3.09 32.18
N ALA A 392 -40.63 3.77 31.26
CA ALA A 392 -40.04 4.84 30.48
C ALA A 392 -39.57 6.00 31.37
N ILE A 393 -40.38 6.41 32.36
CA ILE A 393 -40.02 7.45 33.33
C ILE A 393 -38.85 6.99 34.22
N LEU A 394 -38.89 5.76 34.75
CA LEU A 394 -37.83 5.21 35.59
C LEU A 394 -36.50 5.13 34.85
N LYS A 395 -36.50 4.67 33.60
CA LYS A 395 -35.30 4.52 32.77
C LYS A 395 -34.67 5.87 32.41
N VAL A 396 -35.48 6.93 32.28
CA VAL A 396 -35.01 8.30 32.08
C VAL A 396 -34.48 8.90 33.40
N LYS A 397 -35.10 8.58 34.55
CA LYS A 397 -34.64 9.01 35.89
C LYS A 397 -33.38 8.27 36.38
N GLU A 398 -33.23 6.97 36.10
CA GLU A 398 -32.04 6.19 36.49
C GLU A 398 -30.78 6.63 35.75
N LYS A 399 -30.92 7.14 34.52
CA LYS A 399 -29.82 7.77 33.78
C LYS A 399 -29.31 9.06 34.43
N GLU A 400 -30.07 9.66 35.37
CA GLU A 400 -29.68 10.91 36.04
C GLU A 400 -28.84 10.70 37.29
N LYS A 401 -28.77 9.52 37.90
CA LYS A 401 -27.98 9.36 39.13
C LYS A 401 -26.48 9.38 38.81
N PRO A 402 -25.71 10.38 39.29
CA PRO A 402 -24.28 10.19 39.48
C PRO A 402 -24.11 9.07 40.50
N LYS A 403 -23.09 8.23 40.34
CA LYS A 403 -22.65 7.34 41.42
C LYS A 403 -22.15 8.21 42.58
N GLU A 404 -23.03 8.53 43.51
CA GLU A 404 -22.68 9.04 44.82
C GLU A 404 -23.21 8.12 45.92
N GLU A 405 -22.47 8.19 47.02
CA GLU A 405 -22.33 7.22 48.08
C GLU A 405 -23.63 6.89 48.83
N ILE A 406 -23.68 5.66 49.32
CA ILE A 406 -24.70 5.16 50.24
C ILE A 406 -24.68 6.05 51.49
N ARG A 407 -25.76 6.80 51.71
CA ARG A 407 -26.16 7.24 53.05
C ARG A 407 -27.55 6.70 53.32
N ALA A 408 -27.61 5.92 54.39
CA ALA A 408 -28.81 5.30 54.92
C ALA A 408 -29.84 6.38 55.32
N ALA A 409 -31.09 6.14 54.97
CA ALA A 409 -32.23 6.78 55.58
C ALA A 409 -33.04 5.69 56.31
N GLU A 410 -33.33 5.97 57.57
CA GLU A 410 -34.08 5.13 58.50
C GLU A 410 -35.53 4.96 58.03
N GLU A 411 -36.04 3.72 58.07
CA GLU A 411 -37.46 3.43 57.94
C GLU A 411 -37.99 2.71 59.18
N LYS A 412 -39.25 3.04 59.47
CA LYS A 412 -39.99 2.87 60.72
C LYS A 412 -40.28 1.40 61.04
N GLU A 413 -40.29 1.12 62.34
CA GLU A 413 -40.69 -0.15 62.94
C GLU A 413 -42.12 -0.56 62.56
N ALA A 414 -42.25 -1.77 62.03
CA ALA A 414 -43.45 -2.58 62.14
C ALA A 414 -43.01 -4.01 62.54
N SER A 415 -43.47 -4.45 63.70
CA SER A 415 -43.14 -5.73 64.33
C SER A 415 -43.48 -6.93 63.44
N LEU A 416 -42.46 -7.71 63.07
CA LEU A 416 -42.57 -9.02 62.42
C LEU A 416 -41.65 -10.03 63.13
N ASP A 417 -42.14 -11.26 63.24
CA ASP A 417 -41.57 -12.37 64.02
C ASP A 417 -40.16 -12.78 63.51
N LEU A 418 -39.13 -12.66 64.37
CA LEU A 418 -37.70 -12.64 64.01
C LEU A 418 -36.99 -14.02 64.00
N GLY A 419 -37.67 -15.10 64.38
CA GLY A 419 -37.07 -16.43 64.51
C GLY A 419 -36.38 -16.98 63.25
N PRO A 420 -37.06 -17.01 62.08
CA PRO A 420 -36.48 -17.56 60.84
C PRO A 420 -35.35 -16.70 60.27
N TYR A 421 -35.39 -15.40 60.51
CA TYR A 421 -34.40 -14.45 60.02
C TYR A 421 -33.07 -14.56 60.78
N LEU A 422 -33.10 -14.84 62.08
CA LEU A 422 -31.91 -15.05 62.89
C LEU A 422 -31.11 -16.29 62.48
N GLU A 423 -31.78 -17.38 62.12
CA GLU A 423 -31.10 -18.57 61.58
C GLU A 423 -30.50 -18.28 60.20
N LYS A 424 -31.22 -17.54 59.36
CA LYS A 424 -30.70 -17.17 58.03
C LYS A 424 -29.50 -16.23 58.12
N ILE A 425 -29.49 -15.30 59.07
CA ILE A 425 -28.36 -14.43 59.35
C ILE A 425 -27.14 -15.26 59.75
N LYS A 426 -27.28 -16.25 60.64
CA LYS A 426 -26.16 -17.12 61.03
C LYS A 426 -25.60 -17.95 59.88
N GLU A 427 -26.45 -18.44 58.97
CA GLU A 427 -25.99 -19.12 57.74
C GLU A 427 -25.22 -18.17 56.82
N LEU A 428 -25.73 -16.95 56.65
CA LEU A 428 -25.09 -15.92 55.82
C LEU A 428 -23.75 -15.48 56.41
N GLU A 429 -23.65 -15.32 57.73
CA GLU A 429 -22.40 -14.99 58.44
C GLU A 429 -21.33 -16.07 58.23
N LYS A 430 -21.70 -17.36 58.34
CA LYS A 430 -20.77 -18.47 58.03
C LYS A 430 -20.34 -18.49 56.57
N THR A 431 -21.25 -18.14 55.66
CA THR A 431 -20.95 -18.07 54.23
C THR A 431 -20.00 -16.91 53.93
N ILE A 432 -20.21 -15.77 54.59
CA ILE A 432 -19.31 -14.60 54.50
C ILE A 432 -17.92 -14.98 55.00
N GLU A 433 -17.81 -15.64 56.17
CA GLU A 433 -16.51 -16.05 56.71
C GLU A 433 -15.77 -17.03 55.77
N PHE A 434 -16.49 -17.96 55.14
CA PHE A 434 -15.91 -18.86 54.14
C PHE A 434 -15.44 -18.11 52.89
N LEU A 435 -16.27 -17.22 52.35
CA LEU A 435 -15.94 -16.41 51.18
C LEU A 435 -14.77 -15.46 51.47
N GLU A 436 -14.65 -14.94 52.69
CA GLU A 436 -13.53 -14.11 53.12
C GLU A 436 -12.21 -14.90 53.16
N LYS A 437 -12.23 -16.14 53.66
CA LYS A 437 -11.05 -17.04 53.64
C LYS A 437 -10.65 -17.39 52.20
N GLU A 438 -11.61 -17.73 51.34
CA GLU A 438 -11.35 -18.00 49.93
C GLU A 438 -10.78 -16.75 49.21
N ASN A 439 -11.29 -15.55 49.53
CA ASN A 439 -10.75 -14.31 48.99
C ASN A 439 -9.29 -14.07 49.42
N GLN A 440 -8.95 -14.39 50.67
CA GLN A 440 -7.59 -14.28 51.19
C GLN A 440 -6.64 -15.26 50.47
N GLU A 441 -7.05 -16.51 50.26
CA GLU A 441 -6.28 -17.52 49.52
C GLU A 441 -6.07 -17.12 48.06
N LEU A 442 -7.13 -16.67 47.38
CA LEU A 442 -7.06 -16.18 46.00
C LEU A 442 -6.13 -14.95 45.88
N ARG A 443 -6.16 -14.04 46.85
CA ARG A 443 -5.25 -12.89 46.90
C ARG A 443 -3.79 -13.33 47.08
N ALA A 444 -3.54 -14.33 47.92
CA ALA A 444 -2.19 -14.88 48.10
C ALA A 444 -1.67 -15.53 46.80
N MET A 445 -2.51 -16.31 46.10
CA MET A 445 -2.15 -16.90 44.80
C MET A 445 -1.87 -15.85 43.73
N ILE A 446 -2.66 -14.77 43.69
CA ILE A 446 -2.43 -13.65 42.76
C ILE A 446 -1.07 -13.00 43.03
N GLU A 447 -0.71 -12.80 44.29
CA GLU A 447 0.57 -12.19 44.66
C GLU A 447 1.76 -13.08 44.31
N GLU A 448 1.63 -14.40 44.50
CA GLU A 448 2.65 -15.36 44.07
C GLU A 448 2.81 -15.38 42.54
N GLN A 449 1.70 -15.41 41.80
CA GLN A 449 1.73 -15.33 40.34
C GLN A 449 2.37 -14.03 39.84
N ARG A 450 2.11 -12.89 40.50
CA ARG A 450 2.74 -11.61 40.18
C ARG A 450 4.26 -11.67 40.34
N LYS A 451 4.77 -12.25 41.43
CA LYS A 451 6.22 -12.44 41.63
C LYS A 451 6.84 -13.34 40.56
N ILE A 452 6.12 -14.40 40.15
CA ILE A 452 6.58 -15.28 39.06
C ILE A 452 6.66 -14.50 37.74
N ILE A 453 5.64 -13.69 37.44
CA ILE A 453 5.62 -12.86 36.22
C ILE A 453 6.79 -11.89 36.23
N GLU A 454 7.05 -11.19 37.33
CA GLU A 454 8.17 -10.25 37.46
C GLU A 454 9.54 -10.95 37.26
N ASN A 455 9.70 -12.16 37.82
CA ASN A 455 10.90 -12.98 37.62
C ASN A 455 11.06 -13.47 36.17
N LEU A 456 9.96 -13.73 35.46
CA LEU A 456 10.00 -14.10 34.05
C LEU A 456 10.28 -12.91 33.15
N GLU A 457 9.71 -11.74 33.45
CA GLU A 457 9.94 -10.50 32.73
C GLU A 457 11.40 -10.05 32.83
N THR A 458 12.00 -10.12 34.02
CA THR A 458 13.43 -9.84 34.22
C THR A 458 14.31 -10.82 33.43
N LYS A 459 14.00 -12.12 33.45
CA LYS A 459 14.73 -13.11 32.62
C LYS A 459 14.63 -12.79 31.13
N ILE A 460 13.43 -12.47 30.62
CA ILE A 460 13.25 -12.09 29.21
C ILE A 460 14.08 -10.85 28.87
N ALA A 461 14.10 -9.83 29.72
CA ALA A 461 14.92 -8.64 29.50
C ALA A 461 16.41 -8.96 29.37
N THR A 462 16.94 -9.82 30.25
CA THR A 462 18.35 -10.26 30.17
C THR A 462 18.65 -11.09 28.91
N TYR A 463 17.71 -11.91 28.45
CA TYR A 463 17.87 -12.67 27.21
C TYR A 463 17.83 -11.76 25.98
N ASP A 464 16.92 -10.78 25.95
CA ASP A 464 16.81 -9.81 24.87
C ASP A 464 18.09 -8.97 24.73
N GLU A 465 18.70 -8.57 25.85
CA GLU A 465 19.98 -7.84 25.84
C GLU A 465 21.11 -8.68 25.24
N LYS A 466 21.26 -9.94 25.69
CA LYS A 466 22.25 -10.87 25.13
C LYS A 466 22.05 -11.13 23.64
N ILE A 467 20.80 -11.22 23.18
CA ILE A 467 20.47 -11.41 21.76
C ILE A 467 20.84 -10.16 20.96
N ARG A 468 20.53 -8.96 21.45
CA ARG A 468 20.92 -7.70 20.79
C ARG A 468 22.43 -7.58 20.66
N GLU A 469 23.17 -7.89 21.72
CA GLU A 469 24.63 -7.86 21.69
C GLU A 469 25.20 -8.83 20.64
N LYS A 470 24.68 -10.06 20.58
CA LYS A 470 25.05 -11.03 19.53
C LYS A 470 24.77 -10.49 18.14
N ILE A 471 23.58 -9.95 17.89
CA ILE A 471 23.21 -9.43 16.56
C ILE A 471 24.12 -8.27 16.14
N LEU A 472 24.44 -7.36 17.07
CA LEU A 472 25.35 -6.24 16.80
C LEU A 472 26.75 -6.75 16.44
N ARG A 473 27.29 -7.69 17.22
CA ARG A 473 28.58 -8.32 16.93
C ARG A 473 28.59 -9.04 15.58
N THR A 474 27.55 -9.81 15.25
CA THR A 474 27.46 -10.51 13.97
C THR A 474 27.42 -9.53 12.80
N LYS A 475 26.66 -8.43 12.91
CA LYS A 475 26.63 -7.38 11.87
C LYS A 475 27.98 -6.69 11.71
N GLU A 476 28.68 -6.43 12.81
CA GLU A 476 30.01 -5.83 12.76
C GLU A 476 31.02 -6.75 12.07
N ILE A 477 30.97 -8.05 12.37
CA ILE A 477 31.80 -9.07 11.71
C ILE A 477 31.49 -9.12 10.21
N GLU A 478 30.21 -9.22 9.82
CA GLU A 478 29.81 -9.24 8.41
C GLU A 478 30.27 -7.98 7.65
N ALA A 479 30.21 -6.80 8.28
CA ALA A 479 30.69 -5.56 7.69
C ALA A 479 32.21 -5.57 7.51
N LYS A 480 32.96 -6.06 8.51
CA LYS A 480 34.41 -6.21 8.45
C LYS A 480 34.83 -7.24 7.39
N GLU A 481 34.15 -8.38 7.30
CA GLU A 481 34.42 -9.41 6.28
C GLU A 481 34.21 -8.88 4.86
N LYS A 482 33.10 -8.17 4.62
CA LYS A 482 32.86 -7.52 3.31
C LYS A 482 33.96 -6.52 2.98
N ARG A 483 34.45 -5.76 3.96
CA ARG A 483 35.54 -4.81 3.76
C ARG A 483 36.85 -5.50 3.45
N ILE A 484 37.16 -6.62 4.12
CA ILE A 484 38.34 -7.44 3.84
C ILE A 484 38.32 -7.95 2.40
N VAL A 485 37.21 -8.56 1.97
CA VAL A 485 37.06 -9.08 0.60
C VAL A 485 37.25 -7.98 -0.45
N TYR A 486 36.71 -6.78 -0.19
CA TYR A 486 36.88 -5.63 -1.06
C TYR A 486 38.35 -5.17 -1.12
N LEU A 487 39.00 -5.01 0.03
CA LEU A 487 40.41 -4.59 0.11
C LEU A 487 41.36 -5.61 -0.52
N GLU A 488 41.08 -6.92 -0.38
CA GLU A 488 41.85 -7.99 -1.03
C GLU A 488 41.73 -7.96 -2.55
N LYS A 489 40.56 -7.55 -3.08
CA LYS A 489 40.37 -7.36 -4.51
C LYS A 489 41.17 -6.16 -5.01
N GLU A 490 41.06 -5.01 -4.35
CA GLU A 490 41.84 -3.81 -4.70
C GLU A 490 43.35 -4.07 -4.65
N LEU A 491 43.81 -4.81 -3.62
CA LEU A 491 45.22 -5.16 -3.49
C LEU A 491 45.70 -6.04 -4.66
N ARG A 492 44.89 -6.99 -5.12
CA ARG A 492 45.23 -7.84 -6.27
C ARG A 492 45.30 -7.03 -7.57
N GLU A 493 44.33 -6.14 -7.79
CA GLU A 493 44.30 -5.27 -8.97
C GLU A 493 45.52 -4.33 -8.98
N ALA A 494 45.81 -3.69 -7.85
CA ALA A 494 46.97 -2.82 -7.71
C ALA A 494 48.29 -3.57 -7.96
N LYS A 495 48.45 -4.79 -7.42
CA LYS A 495 49.62 -5.63 -7.67
C LYS A 495 49.78 -5.99 -9.16
N SER A 496 48.69 -6.32 -9.84
CA SER A 496 48.72 -6.62 -11.28
C SER A 496 49.15 -5.40 -12.11
N ILE A 497 48.67 -4.21 -11.75
CA ILE A 497 49.06 -2.96 -12.43
C ILE A 497 50.54 -2.67 -12.20
N ILE A 498 51.03 -2.79 -10.97
CA ILE A 498 52.45 -2.58 -10.65
C ILE A 498 53.32 -3.54 -11.46
N GLU A 499 52.92 -4.81 -11.57
CA GLU A 499 53.68 -5.79 -12.35
C GLU A 499 53.76 -5.40 -13.83
N LYS A 500 52.65 -4.96 -14.43
CA LYS A 500 52.63 -4.49 -15.83
C LYS A 500 53.54 -3.27 -16.03
N LEU A 501 53.35 -2.23 -15.22
CA LEU A 501 54.16 -1.00 -15.29
C LEU A 501 55.66 -1.26 -15.09
N SER A 502 56.01 -2.25 -14.25
CA SER A 502 57.40 -2.64 -14.04
C SER A 502 58.04 -3.25 -15.29
N LYS A 503 57.30 -4.06 -16.05
CA LYS A 503 57.75 -4.65 -17.32
C LYS A 503 57.92 -3.57 -18.38
N ASP A 504 56.94 -2.68 -18.51
CA ASP A 504 56.97 -1.56 -19.47
C ASP A 504 58.16 -0.62 -19.24
N LEU A 505 58.48 -0.34 -17.98
CA LEU A 505 59.62 0.52 -17.61
C LEU A 505 60.97 -0.09 -18.04
N VAL A 506 61.14 -1.40 -17.87
CA VAL A 506 62.37 -2.10 -18.26
C VAL A 506 62.55 -2.05 -19.78
N LEU A 507 61.49 -2.31 -20.53
CA LEU A 507 61.50 -2.26 -22.01
C LEU A 507 61.84 -0.85 -22.50
N THR A 508 61.20 0.18 -21.94
CA THR A 508 61.42 1.59 -22.32
C THR A 508 62.88 2.01 -22.09
N LYS A 509 63.49 1.61 -20.97
CA LYS A 509 64.90 1.91 -20.70
C LYS A 509 65.86 1.24 -21.69
N ARG A 510 65.57 0.00 -22.12
CA ARG A 510 66.38 -0.72 -23.12
C ARG A 510 66.31 -0.05 -24.49
N MET A 511 65.13 0.38 -24.91
CA MET A 511 64.94 1.10 -26.19
C MET A 511 65.74 2.41 -26.22
N HIS A 512 65.66 3.22 -25.17
CA HIS A 512 66.33 4.52 -25.12
C HIS A 512 67.87 4.41 -25.16
N LEU A 513 68.44 3.35 -24.56
CA LEU A 513 69.89 3.10 -24.60
C LEU A 513 70.40 2.76 -26.01
N LEU A 514 69.58 2.15 -26.86
CA LEU A 514 69.95 1.82 -28.23
C LEU A 514 69.87 3.03 -29.15
N GLU A 515 68.86 3.90 -28.97
CA GLU A 515 68.75 5.17 -29.69
C GLU A 515 69.97 6.08 -29.45
N LEU A 516 70.42 6.19 -28.19
CA LEU A 516 71.57 7.02 -27.80
C LEU A 516 72.90 6.57 -28.43
N LYS A 517 73.03 5.30 -28.81
CA LYS A 517 74.23 4.77 -29.47
C LYS A 517 74.30 5.11 -30.97
N GLY A 518 73.23 5.63 -31.56
CA GLY A 518 73.22 6.29 -32.87
C GLY A 518 73.40 5.40 -34.11
N SER A 519 73.68 4.10 -33.96
CA SER A 519 73.93 3.17 -35.06
C SER A 519 72.68 2.41 -35.56
N ALA A 520 71.65 2.26 -34.74
CA ALA A 520 70.45 1.50 -35.07
C ALA A 520 69.18 2.30 -34.75
N VAL A 521 68.16 2.14 -35.59
CA VAL A 521 66.82 2.71 -35.39
C VAL A 521 65.93 1.60 -34.82
N PRO A 522 65.34 1.76 -33.62
CA PRO A 522 64.32 0.84 -33.14
C PRO A 522 63.07 0.97 -34.00
N ILE A 523 62.53 -0.17 -34.44
CA ILE A 523 61.31 -0.23 -35.25
C ILE A 523 60.19 -0.89 -34.43
N LYS A 524 58.97 -0.39 -34.61
CA LYS A 524 57.81 -0.89 -33.87
C LYS A 524 57.20 -2.05 -34.63
N VAL A 525 57.08 -3.19 -33.95
CA VAL A 525 56.59 -4.43 -34.57
C VAL A 525 55.08 -4.54 -34.43
N ILE A 526 54.40 -4.88 -35.52
CA ILE A 526 52.98 -5.21 -35.57
C ILE A 526 52.88 -6.62 -36.15
N GLU A 527 52.27 -7.54 -35.40
CA GLU A 527 52.14 -8.93 -35.84
C GLU A 527 51.10 -9.06 -36.97
N ASN A 528 49.90 -8.51 -36.78
CA ASN A 528 48.84 -8.43 -37.76
C ASN A 528 48.35 -7.00 -37.91
N LEU A 529 48.35 -6.49 -39.14
CA LEU A 529 47.89 -5.14 -39.44
C LEU A 529 46.37 -5.02 -39.29
N THR A 530 45.91 -4.82 -38.05
CA THR A 530 44.51 -4.70 -37.65
C THR A 530 44.32 -3.46 -36.77
N TRP A 531 43.10 -2.92 -36.72
CA TRP A 531 42.77 -1.79 -35.84
C TRP A 531 43.08 -2.04 -34.37
N LYS A 532 42.80 -3.26 -33.89
CA LYS A 532 43.01 -3.65 -32.50
C LYS A 532 44.49 -3.62 -32.12
N GLU A 533 45.34 -4.22 -32.93
CA GLU A 533 46.79 -4.24 -32.67
C GLU A 533 47.42 -2.85 -32.84
N LEU A 534 46.89 -2.04 -33.76
CA LEU A 534 47.32 -0.65 -33.92
C LEU A 534 46.96 0.21 -32.69
N GLU A 535 45.76 0.05 -32.13
CA GLU A 535 45.36 0.71 -30.87
C GLU A 535 46.17 0.21 -29.67
N GLU A 536 46.43 -1.10 -29.58
CA GLU A 536 47.24 -1.69 -28.51
C GLU A 536 48.67 -1.13 -28.55
N LEU A 537 49.27 -1.03 -29.75
CA LEU A 537 50.58 -0.42 -29.96
C LEU A 537 50.57 1.08 -29.60
N GLU A 538 49.52 1.81 -29.95
CA GLU A 538 49.39 3.23 -29.60
C GLU A 538 49.28 3.45 -28.09
N ARG A 539 48.61 2.55 -27.36
CA ARG A 539 48.51 2.61 -25.89
C ARG A 539 49.83 2.26 -25.20
N SER A 540 50.58 1.29 -25.72
CA SER A 540 51.83 0.85 -25.10
C SER A 540 53.00 1.80 -25.38
N THR A 541 53.15 2.25 -26.61
CA THR A 541 54.40 2.89 -27.07
C THR A 541 54.20 4.08 -28.02
N SER A 542 52.95 4.45 -28.32
CA SER A 542 52.50 5.65 -29.07
C SER A 542 53.25 5.93 -30.38
N ILE A 543 52.60 5.81 -31.54
CA ILE A 543 53.23 6.04 -32.86
C ILE A 543 53.50 7.54 -33.05
N LYS A 544 54.77 7.90 -33.22
CA LYS A 544 55.26 9.26 -33.42
C LYS A 544 55.69 9.47 -34.88
N ARG A 545 55.83 10.76 -35.23
CA ARG A 545 56.43 11.17 -36.50
C ARG A 545 57.84 10.61 -36.61
N ASP A 546 58.19 10.18 -37.83
CA ASP A 546 59.48 9.59 -38.19
C ASP A 546 59.77 8.19 -37.61
N ASP A 547 58.79 7.54 -36.97
CA ASP A 547 58.89 6.13 -36.58
C ASP A 547 58.88 5.21 -37.81
N VAL A 548 59.48 4.03 -37.66
CA VAL A 548 59.45 2.96 -38.66
C VAL A 548 58.61 1.81 -38.11
N LEU A 549 57.63 1.37 -38.90
CA LEU A 549 56.76 0.24 -38.55
C LEU A 549 57.23 -1.02 -39.27
N TYR A 550 57.26 -2.14 -38.56
CA TYR A 550 57.56 -3.45 -39.12
C TYR A 550 56.36 -4.37 -38.99
N ILE A 551 55.83 -4.83 -40.12
CA ILE A 551 54.53 -5.51 -40.22
C ILE A 551 54.74 -6.94 -40.71
N LEU A 552 54.39 -7.92 -39.86
CA LEU A 552 54.55 -9.34 -40.20
C LEU A 552 53.45 -9.88 -41.08
N ASN A 553 52.20 -9.49 -40.81
CA ASN A 553 51.05 -9.97 -41.54
C ASN A 553 50.10 -8.83 -41.94
N PRO A 554 50.17 -8.35 -43.19
CA PRO A 554 49.34 -7.25 -43.66
C PRO A 554 47.92 -7.68 -44.12
N ALA A 555 47.59 -8.97 -44.07
CA ALA A 555 46.41 -9.55 -44.72
C ALA A 555 45.04 -9.04 -44.20
N GLY A 556 45.00 -8.36 -43.05
CA GLY A 556 43.76 -7.88 -42.42
C GLY A 556 43.45 -6.40 -42.62
N ALA A 557 44.23 -5.69 -43.42
CA ALA A 557 44.20 -4.24 -43.42
C ALA A 557 43.36 -3.66 -44.58
N GLY A 558 42.55 -2.65 -44.27
CA GLY A 558 41.78 -1.88 -45.24
C GLY A 558 42.31 -0.44 -45.44
N ARG A 559 41.71 0.29 -46.39
CA ARG A 559 42.05 1.69 -46.73
C ARG A 559 42.20 2.60 -45.51
N SER A 560 41.27 2.49 -44.56
CA SER A 560 41.22 3.30 -43.34
C SER A 560 42.46 3.15 -42.44
N ILE A 561 43.07 1.95 -42.40
CA ILE A 561 44.29 1.70 -41.64
C ILE A 561 45.48 2.40 -42.32
N GLY A 562 45.52 2.38 -43.66
CA GLY A 562 46.52 3.13 -44.43
C GLY A 562 46.42 4.64 -44.23
N GLU A 563 45.21 5.18 -44.19
CA GLU A 563 44.95 6.61 -43.90
C GLU A 563 45.41 6.97 -42.47
N HIS A 564 45.05 6.16 -41.47
CA HIS A 564 45.47 6.38 -40.07
C HIS A 564 46.99 6.35 -39.90
N ILE A 565 47.67 5.40 -40.54
CA ILE A 565 49.15 5.34 -40.50
C ILE A 565 49.76 6.57 -41.19
N SER A 566 49.13 7.04 -42.27
CA SER A 566 49.59 8.22 -43.01
C SER A 566 49.46 9.52 -42.21
N GLU A 567 48.38 9.67 -41.44
CA GLU A 567 48.17 10.81 -40.52
C GLU A 567 49.30 10.94 -39.50
N LYS A 568 49.87 9.81 -39.04
CA LYS A 568 50.97 9.80 -38.06
C LYS A 568 52.32 10.20 -38.66
N ARG A 569 52.45 10.30 -39.99
CA ARG A 569 53.70 10.65 -40.70
C ARG A 569 54.87 9.78 -40.29
N VAL A 570 54.69 8.46 -40.40
CA VAL A 570 55.76 7.48 -40.22
C VAL A 570 56.83 7.62 -41.32
N LYS A 571 58.10 7.32 -40.99
CA LYS A 571 59.25 7.47 -41.91
C LYS A 571 59.24 6.42 -43.01
N ALA A 572 58.92 5.18 -42.66
CA ALA A 572 58.86 4.05 -43.58
C ALA A 572 58.06 2.89 -42.96
N ILE A 573 57.61 1.98 -43.82
CA ILE A 573 57.00 0.71 -43.42
C ILE A 573 57.84 -0.43 -43.98
N ILE A 574 58.23 -1.36 -43.13
CA ILE A 574 58.90 -2.60 -43.52
C ILE A 574 57.87 -3.73 -43.39
N SER A 575 57.61 -4.48 -44.45
CA SER A 575 56.65 -5.59 -44.40
C SER A 575 57.29 -6.93 -44.77
N ALA A 576 56.94 -7.97 -44.00
CA ALA A 576 57.38 -9.33 -44.27
C ALA A 576 56.65 -9.96 -45.48
N LYS A 577 55.47 -9.44 -45.84
CA LYS A 577 54.64 -9.94 -46.93
C LYS A 577 54.14 -8.78 -47.81
N PRO A 578 53.77 -9.02 -49.08
CA PRO A 578 53.15 -8.00 -49.92
C PRO A 578 51.92 -7.35 -49.25
N LEU A 579 51.86 -6.02 -49.25
CA LEU A 579 50.69 -5.28 -48.78
C LEU A 579 49.53 -5.43 -49.77
N PRO A 580 48.26 -5.43 -49.31
CA PRO A 580 47.11 -5.27 -50.18
C PRO A 580 47.23 -3.99 -51.02
N ASN A 581 46.92 -4.06 -52.32
CA ASN A 581 47.05 -2.93 -53.27
C ASN A 581 46.40 -1.65 -52.77
N VAL A 582 45.21 -1.76 -52.18
CA VAL A 582 44.43 -0.62 -51.64
C VAL A 582 45.22 0.18 -50.59
N ILE A 583 46.03 -0.48 -49.78
CA ILE A 583 46.86 0.19 -48.76
C ILE A 583 48.15 0.69 -49.36
N TYR A 584 48.77 -0.11 -50.23
CA TYR A 584 49.99 0.27 -50.91
C TYR A 584 49.80 1.59 -51.69
N GLU A 585 48.67 1.73 -52.38
CA GLU A 585 48.30 2.97 -53.09
C GLU A 585 48.17 4.16 -52.14
N VAL A 586 47.44 4.04 -51.03
CA VAL A 586 47.31 5.11 -50.02
C VAL A 586 48.67 5.54 -49.46
N LEU A 587 49.55 4.58 -49.17
CA LEU A 587 50.89 4.87 -48.66
C LEU A 587 51.77 5.53 -49.73
N LYS A 588 51.66 5.11 -50.99
CA LYS A 588 52.36 5.70 -52.13
C LYS A 588 51.91 7.15 -52.39
N GLU A 589 50.61 7.41 -52.38
CA GLU A 589 50.03 8.75 -52.49
C GLU A 589 50.55 9.69 -51.38
N ASN A 590 50.66 9.18 -50.16
CA ASN A 590 51.19 9.92 -49.01
C ASN A 590 52.73 9.92 -48.90
N LYS A 591 53.45 9.40 -49.92
CA LYS A 591 54.92 9.34 -50.00
C LYS A 591 55.60 8.60 -48.84
N ILE A 592 54.94 7.57 -48.31
CA ILE A 592 55.49 6.71 -47.25
C ILE A 592 56.10 5.46 -47.89
N PRO A 593 57.44 5.32 -47.95
CA PRO A 593 58.10 4.20 -48.61
C PRO A 593 57.78 2.87 -47.92
N VAL A 594 57.39 1.88 -48.72
CA VAL A 594 57.19 0.50 -48.28
C VAL A 594 58.39 -0.32 -48.72
N LEU A 595 59.09 -0.88 -47.76
CA LEU A 595 60.22 -1.78 -47.92
C LEU A 595 59.77 -3.21 -47.59
N TYR A 596 60.31 -4.19 -48.28
CA TYR A 596 60.08 -5.60 -47.96
C TYR A 596 61.30 -6.21 -47.24
N GLU A 597 61.11 -7.30 -46.50
CA GLU A 597 62.21 -8.02 -45.81
C GLU A 597 63.37 -8.43 -46.72
N GLY A 598 63.13 -8.58 -48.04
CA GLY A 598 64.20 -8.84 -49.01
C GLY A 598 65.04 -7.62 -49.38
N GLU A 599 64.60 -6.41 -49.03
CA GLU A 599 65.24 -5.13 -49.37
C GLU A 599 66.05 -4.56 -48.20
N ILE A 600 65.82 -5.03 -46.95
CA ILE A 600 66.49 -4.51 -45.75
C ILE A 600 66.61 -5.56 -44.64
N GLU A 601 67.78 -5.66 -44.01
CA GLU A 601 68.00 -6.60 -42.90
C GLU A 601 67.38 -6.07 -41.59
N VAL A 602 66.37 -6.77 -41.08
CA VAL A 602 65.74 -6.49 -39.78
C VAL A 602 66.29 -7.43 -38.71
N LYS A 603 66.97 -6.89 -37.69
CA LYS A 603 67.49 -7.68 -36.56
C LYS A 603 66.52 -7.61 -35.39
N ARG A 604 66.07 -8.75 -34.88
CA ARG A 604 65.20 -8.82 -33.69
C ARG A 604 66.05 -8.91 -32.43
N VAL A 605 65.74 -8.05 -31.45
CA VAL A 605 66.35 -8.08 -30.12
C VAL A 605 65.22 -8.11 -29.09
N ASP A 606 65.09 -9.23 -28.38
CA ASP A 606 64.01 -9.49 -27.42
C ASP A 606 62.61 -9.23 -28.02
N GLU A 607 61.90 -8.20 -27.54
CA GLU A 607 60.51 -7.86 -27.89
C GLU A 607 60.40 -6.73 -28.95
N PHE A 608 61.52 -6.27 -29.51
CA PHE A 608 61.53 -5.22 -30.53
C PHE A 608 62.48 -5.56 -31.68
N ALA A 609 62.35 -4.84 -32.79
CA ALA A 609 63.23 -5.00 -33.94
C ALA A 609 64.07 -3.74 -34.14
N ILE A 610 65.24 -3.89 -34.74
CA ILE A 610 66.18 -2.81 -35.04
C ILE A 610 66.67 -2.93 -36.48
N VAL A 611 66.98 -1.79 -37.08
CA VAL A 611 67.53 -1.69 -38.43
C VAL A 611 68.72 -0.73 -38.41
N ASP A 612 69.74 -1.01 -39.23
CA ASP A 612 70.86 -0.08 -39.40
C ASP A 612 70.37 1.23 -40.03
N ARG A 613 70.74 2.36 -39.43
CA ARG A 613 70.27 3.68 -39.88
C ARG A 613 70.68 3.97 -41.34
N LYS A 614 71.91 3.62 -41.73
CA LYS A 614 72.43 3.93 -43.06
C LYS A 614 71.77 3.06 -44.13
N GLU A 615 71.54 1.80 -43.80
CA GLU A 615 70.84 0.85 -44.69
C GLU A 615 69.39 1.29 -44.92
N LEU A 616 68.70 1.69 -43.85
CA LEU A 616 67.33 2.20 -43.92
C LEU A 616 67.21 3.47 -44.77
N GLU A 617 68.08 4.44 -44.55
CA GLU A 617 68.03 5.71 -45.30
C GLU A 617 68.30 5.49 -46.79
N LYS A 618 69.25 4.61 -47.12
CA LYS A 618 69.55 4.26 -48.51
C LYS A 618 68.38 3.54 -49.18
N ALA A 619 67.77 2.56 -48.52
CA ALA A 619 66.63 1.81 -49.07
C ALA A 619 65.41 2.72 -49.30
N ILE A 620 65.15 3.66 -48.38
CA ILE A 620 64.10 4.68 -48.53
C ILE A 620 64.36 5.56 -49.76
N GLU A 621 65.58 6.05 -49.94
CA GLU A 621 65.94 6.91 -51.06
C GLU A 621 65.80 6.18 -52.40
N GLU A 622 66.26 4.93 -52.48
CA GLU A 622 66.12 4.09 -53.66
C GLU A 622 64.65 3.88 -54.03
N LYS A 623 63.76 3.60 -53.07
CA LYS A 623 62.32 3.45 -53.33
C LYS A 623 61.64 4.72 -53.78
N LEU A 624 61.94 5.85 -53.14
CA LEU A 624 61.36 7.14 -53.54
C LEU A 624 61.80 7.52 -54.96
N ASN A 625 63.03 7.20 -55.36
CA ASN A 625 63.52 7.44 -56.71
C ASN A 625 62.87 6.49 -57.73
N GLN A 626 62.65 5.22 -57.39
CA GLN A 626 61.89 4.28 -58.23
C GLN A 626 60.46 4.79 -58.50
N TRP A 627 59.75 5.24 -57.47
CA TRP A 627 58.40 5.79 -57.65
C TRP A 627 58.35 7.04 -58.53
N LYS A 628 59.31 7.95 -58.38
CA LYS A 628 59.42 9.13 -59.24
C LYS A 628 59.64 8.76 -60.71
N GLU A 629 60.43 7.73 -60.98
CA GLU A 629 60.68 7.27 -62.35
C GLU A 629 59.46 6.58 -62.95
N GLU A 630 58.76 5.75 -62.16
CA GLU A 630 57.48 5.14 -62.56
C GLU A 630 56.39 6.18 -62.86
N GLU A 631 56.28 7.24 -62.05
CA GLU A 631 55.34 8.34 -62.27
C GLU A 631 55.65 9.07 -63.58
N LYS A 632 56.90 9.42 -63.83
CA LYS A 632 57.31 10.04 -65.10
C LYS A 632 56.98 9.16 -66.31
N GLN A 633 57.22 7.85 -66.20
CA GLN A 633 56.90 6.93 -67.30
C GLN A 633 55.40 6.81 -67.54
N LYS A 634 54.58 6.81 -66.48
CA LYS A 634 53.12 6.84 -66.59
C LYS A 634 52.62 8.15 -67.22
N GLU A 635 53.12 9.30 -66.78
CA GLU A 635 52.78 10.60 -67.37
C GLU A 635 53.10 10.64 -68.87
N VAL A 636 54.25 10.11 -69.28
CA VAL A 636 54.63 10.00 -70.70
C VAL A 636 53.68 9.07 -71.46
N GLN A 637 53.29 7.93 -70.89
CA GLN A 637 52.35 7.00 -71.52
C GLN A 637 50.92 7.57 -71.62
N GLU A 638 50.45 8.27 -70.59
CA GLU A 638 49.15 8.95 -70.60
C GLU A 638 49.13 10.08 -71.63
N PHE A 639 50.21 10.84 -71.74
CA PHE A 639 50.37 11.84 -72.78
C PHE A 639 50.32 11.21 -74.18
N LEU A 640 51.00 10.08 -74.39
CA LEU A 640 50.94 9.35 -75.67
C LEU A 640 49.53 8.85 -75.99
N ARG A 641 48.81 8.32 -74.99
CA ARG A 641 47.40 7.90 -75.15
C ARG A 641 46.49 9.07 -75.52
N LEU A 642 46.62 10.21 -74.85
CA LEU A 642 45.86 11.43 -75.18
C LEU A 642 46.13 11.89 -76.60
N VAL A 643 47.38 11.79 -77.07
CA VAL A 643 47.74 12.11 -78.45
C VAL A 643 47.14 11.12 -79.45
N GLU A 644 47.10 9.82 -79.13
CA GLU A 644 46.45 8.80 -79.96
C GLU A 644 44.93 8.96 -80.02
N GLU A 645 44.28 9.22 -78.89
CA GLU A 645 42.84 9.51 -78.81
C GLU A 645 42.51 10.77 -79.63
N TYR A 646 43.28 11.83 -79.48
CA TYR A 646 43.12 13.05 -80.29
C TYR A 646 43.30 12.78 -81.79
N ARG A 647 44.29 11.96 -82.19
CA ARG A 647 44.47 11.56 -83.59
C ARG A 647 43.26 10.77 -84.13
N LEU A 648 42.74 9.82 -83.35
CA LEU A 648 41.58 9.02 -83.73
C LEU A 648 40.30 9.85 -83.85
N GLU A 649 40.08 10.78 -82.93
CA GLU A 649 38.98 11.75 -83.00
C GLU A 649 39.12 12.64 -84.23
N ARG A 650 40.32 13.15 -84.52
CA ARG A 650 40.58 14.00 -85.68
C ARG A 650 40.37 13.26 -87.01
N ILE A 651 40.74 11.98 -87.09
CA ILE A 651 40.48 11.14 -88.27
C ILE A 651 38.98 10.90 -88.45
N LYS A 652 38.23 10.65 -87.37
CA LYS A 652 36.76 10.53 -87.42
C LYS A 652 36.11 11.83 -87.87
N GLU A 653 36.58 12.97 -87.38
CA GLU A 653 36.08 14.30 -87.74
C GLU A 653 36.35 14.63 -89.22
N LEU A 654 37.54 14.29 -89.74
CA LEU A 654 37.89 14.46 -91.15
C LEU A 654 37.10 13.54 -92.08
N LYS A 655 36.86 12.27 -91.69
CA LYS A 655 35.97 11.37 -92.45
C LYS A 655 34.55 11.90 -92.52
N LYS A 656 34.04 12.43 -91.41
CA LYS A 656 32.69 13.00 -91.34
C LYS A 656 32.53 14.21 -92.27
N LYS A 657 33.57 15.04 -92.40
CA LYS A 657 33.59 16.16 -93.36
C LYS A 657 33.69 15.70 -94.82
N ALA A 658 34.43 14.64 -95.10
CA ALA A 658 34.52 14.08 -96.46
C ALA A 658 33.21 13.43 -96.91
N ASP A 659 32.45 12.82 -96.00
CA ASP A 659 31.13 12.24 -96.27
C ASP A 659 30.03 13.33 -96.43
N GLU A 660 30.26 14.57 -95.97
CA GLU A 660 29.35 15.72 -96.14
C GLU A 660 29.59 16.49 -97.45
N GLU A 661 30.73 16.29 -98.13
CA GLU A 661 31.09 16.95 -99.41
C GLU A 661 30.81 16.09 -100.66
N HIS A 662 30.26 14.88 -100.51
CA HIS A 662 29.76 14.01 -101.58
C HIS A 662 28.23 13.89 -101.53
#